data_AF-A0A8U0UU26-F1
#
_entry.id   AF-A0A8U0UU26-F1
#
_cell.length_a   1.000
_cell.length_b   1.000
_cell.length_c   1.000
_cell.angle_alpha   90.00
_cell.angle_beta   90.00
_cell.angle_gamma   90.00
#
_symmetry.space_group_name_H-M   'P 1'
#
loop_
_entity.id
_entity.type
_entity.pdbx_description
1 polymer ?
#
loop_
_entity_poly.entity_id
_entity_poly.type
_entity_poly.pdbx_seq_one_letter_code
_entity_poly.pdbx_strand_id
1 'polypeptide(L)'
;MSDMGCSSPKITKSDSIHHMSHSQMQPELPPLPASTGEEPSELYQTVMSHSFYPPLMQRTSWTLAAPFKEQHHYRGPSDSIANNYSLTAQDLKLKDLLKVYQPVTINVPREKNVQGLPLAANYSSEPNKKKRKLSSRGKEDSTRTKLAFNISISSPTKKEVVTSSALPGSRPMSPEEQISVMLQREMEIESKETQPSDSDLERYYYYVTNGIRKDMIAPEEDEVMHQISKLIPNTLLTSPSLEPLMISLVKEKENDYYSSLMKSIVDYILMDPTERKRLFIKNIPRMFPQRVIRAPVPWHHVYRNAKKWNEEHLHTVNPMMLSLKELWFKEFRDLRFVRTAELLAGKLPLQPHEYQDVIQKHCMEARQILLNKWIPTCAQLFISQKEHWVHFAPKSDYDSSHNIEEYFASVASFMSLQLRDLVIKSLEDLVSFFMIHKAGNDFEEPYQEMEFFMPQLIMIKLEVHDPVIVFNPSFDDCWELIRNSFLEIIKNSREIPKVESILFPELKGYNLILGTVNTEEKLVSDFVDQTFEVYQKNQVGPHKYLNVYKKYDDLLDNMAEQNITAFLKENHEIEDFVVRIRSIKRRRNEIASMHITVPLAMFCLDTMSLNYDLCERAQNLKDRLIQFQVDVNRNMNTSICNQYNTIADKVSEIPANTEELVSLIEFLKKSSDVTVFKLRRQLRDAIERLEFLMDYAVLPQEDIKLNSTLFLWPDQIEDIFENSRNLLLNKRDQAEMDLIKRCSEFEVKLESYNKELDGFRKREVMSTEEMKNNVEKLSELSKNLDQALMEFELINKEEELLEKEKSTFPLLQALISNKVPYEQLWLTTYEFSIKSEEWMNDQ
;
A
#
# COMPACT_ATOMS: atom_id res chain seq x y z
N MET A 1 -50.69 15.40 27.79
CA MET A 1 -52.02 14.91 27.39
C MET A 1 -52.21 13.63 28.19
N SER A 2 -52.94 13.59 29.31
CA SER A 2 -54.28 14.16 29.60
C SER A 2 -55.37 13.39 28.84
N ASP A 3 -56.44 12.89 29.45
CA ASP A 3 -56.74 12.75 30.90
C ASP A 3 -57.80 11.65 31.13
N MET A 4 -58.35 11.54 32.35
CA MET A 4 -59.37 10.58 32.76
C MET A 4 -60.65 10.54 31.90
N GLY A 5 -61.26 9.35 31.81
CA GLY A 5 -62.58 9.12 31.19
C GLY A 5 -63.36 8.00 31.90
N CYS A 6 -63.90 8.28 33.09
CA CYS A 6 -64.62 7.29 33.91
C CYS A 6 -66.09 7.15 33.47
N SER A 7 -66.62 5.91 33.46
CA SER A 7 -68.07 5.68 33.59
C SER A 7 -68.42 4.31 34.20
N SER A 8 -69.55 4.27 34.88
CA SER A 8 -70.21 3.12 35.53
C SER A 8 -71.67 3.54 35.83
N PRO A 9 -72.59 2.66 36.27
CA PRO A 9 -72.57 1.20 36.32
C PRO A 9 -73.80 0.59 35.59
N LYS A 10 -74.02 -0.73 35.73
CA LYS A 10 -75.38 -1.24 36.01
C LYS A 10 -75.37 -2.53 36.82
N ILE A 11 -75.82 -2.44 38.06
CA ILE A 11 -75.99 -3.57 38.99
C ILE A 11 -77.44 -4.04 38.89
N THR A 12 -77.66 -5.35 38.84
CA THR A 12 -78.92 -5.98 39.31
C THR A 12 -78.62 -6.69 40.63
N LYS A 13 -79.47 -6.47 41.65
CA LYS A 13 -79.27 -7.00 43.01
C LYS A 13 -79.90 -8.38 43.18
N SER A 14 -79.14 -9.28 43.79
CA SER A 14 -79.65 -10.25 44.78
C SER A 14 -78.49 -10.64 45.69
N ASP A 15 -78.65 -10.45 46.99
CA ASP A 15 -77.55 -10.46 47.95
C ASP A 15 -77.12 -11.88 48.38
N SER A 16 -75.80 -12.09 48.56
CA SER A 16 -75.29 -12.91 49.67
C SER A 16 -73.81 -12.62 49.90
N ILE A 17 -73.46 -12.27 51.15
CA ILE A 17 -72.07 -12.11 51.58
C ILE A 17 -71.59 -13.48 52.06
N HIS A 18 -70.93 -14.26 51.18
CA HIS A 18 -69.94 -15.30 51.51
C HIS A 18 -69.52 -16.06 50.23
N HIS A 19 -68.49 -15.58 49.53
CA HIS A 19 -67.61 -16.44 48.73
C HIS A 19 -66.34 -15.65 48.37
N MET A 20 -65.23 -15.98 49.05
CA MET A 20 -63.91 -15.54 48.59
C MET A 20 -63.44 -16.46 47.46
N SER A 21 -62.68 -15.88 46.54
CA SER A 21 -62.15 -16.52 45.34
C SER A 21 -61.13 -17.62 45.64
N HIS A 22 -61.35 -18.83 45.12
CA HIS A 22 -60.30 -19.70 44.57
C HIS A 22 -60.93 -20.69 43.56
N SER A 23 -60.25 -20.93 42.43
CA SER A 23 -60.75 -21.78 41.34
C SER A 23 -60.39 -23.25 41.57
N GLN A 24 -61.18 -23.94 42.39
CA GLN A 24 -60.94 -25.35 42.72
C GLN A 24 -61.23 -26.30 41.55
N MET A 25 -60.19 -27.01 41.09
CA MET A 25 -60.30 -28.26 40.33
C MET A 25 -59.36 -29.38 40.85
N GLN A 26 -58.79 -29.20 42.04
CA GLN A 26 -58.02 -30.24 42.75
C GLN A 26 -58.67 -30.53 44.11
N PRO A 27 -58.73 -31.79 44.56
CA PRO A 27 -59.18 -32.14 45.90
C PRO A 27 -58.07 -31.85 46.92
N GLU A 28 -58.10 -30.66 47.53
CA GLU A 28 -57.20 -30.31 48.62
C GLU A 28 -57.54 -31.13 49.88
N LEU A 29 -56.52 -31.77 50.46
CA LEU A 29 -56.62 -32.35 51.80
C LEU A 29 -56.66 -31.22 52.84
N PRO A 30 -57.41 -31.35 53.95
CA PRO A 30 -57.44 -30.33 54.99
C PRO A 30 -56.03 -30.10 55.56
N PRO A 31 -55.57 -28.84 55.68
CA PRO A 31 -54.21 -28.54 56.12
C PRO A 31 -53.98 -29.05 57.55
N LEU A 32 -52.80 -29.64 57.78
CA LEU A 32 -52.38 -30.08 59.10
C LEU A 32 -52.28 -28.88 60.06
N PRO A 33 -52.64 -29.04 61.36
CA PRO A 33 -52.56 -27.95 62.33
C PRO A 33 -51.11 -27.48 62.49
N ALA A 34 -50.90 -26.16 62.48
CA ALA A 34 -49.58 -25.51 62.47
C ALA A 34 -48.81 -25.57 63.80
N SER A 35 -49.01 -26.63 64.60
CA SER A 35 -48.53 -26.78 65.98
C SER A 35 -47.61 -27.99 66.22
N THR A 36 -47.11 -28.62 65.15
CA THR A 36 -46.12 -29.72 65.21
C THR A 36 -45.07 -29.55 64.12
N GLY A 37 -43.81 -29.43 64.51
CA GLY A 37 -42.66 -29.38 63.59
C GLY A 37 -42.13 -30.76 63.19
N GLU A 38 -43.02 -31.75 63.09
CA GLU A 38 -42.70 -33.15 62.74
C GLU A 38 -43.10 -33.42 61.29
N GLU A 39 -42.35 -34.28 60.59
CA GLU A 39 -42.71 -34.65 59.22
C GLU A 39 -44.04 -35.42 59.18
N PRO A 40 -44.93 -35.16 58.20
CA PRO A 40 -46.19 -35.87 58.08
C PRO A 40 -45.96 -37.37 57.85
N SER A 41 -46.76 -38.22 58.47
CA SER A 41 -46.63 -39.69 58.33
C SER A 41 -46.60 -40.17 56.88
N GLU A 42 -45.89 -41.27 56.60
CA GLU A 42 -45.77 -41.87 55.24
C GLU A 42 -47.12 -42.09 54.55
N LEU A 43 -48.16 -42.41 55.32
CA LEU A 43 -49.52 -42.63 54.82
C LEU A 43 -50.17 -41.29 54.41
N TYR A 44 -49.98 -40.22 55.19
CA TYR A 44 -50.39 -38.87 54.78
C TYR A 44 -49.60 -38.39 53.56
N GLN A 45 -48.27 -38.59 53.52
CA GLN A 45 -47.44 -38.28 52.34
C GLN A 45 -47.90 -39.05 51.10
N THR A 46 -48.27 -40.33 51.26
CA THR A 46 -48.84 -41.17 50.19
C THR A 46 -50.19 -40.65 49.70
N VAL A 47 -51.10 -40.27 50.59
CA VAL A 47 -52.42 -39.75 50.21
C VAL A 47 -52.29 -38.36 49.56
N MET A 48 -51.38 -37.52 50.05
CA MET A 48 -51.09 -36.20 49.49
C MET A 48 -50.45 -36.27 48.10
N SER A 49 -49.45 -37.13 47.90
CA SER A 49 -48.86 -37.37 46.57
C SER A 49 -49.90 -37.94 45.59
N HIS A 50 -50.74 -38.87 46.03
CA HIS A 50 -51.87 -39.38 45.23
C HIS A 50 -52.96 -38.31 44.94
N SER A 51 -53.11 -37.24 45.74
CA SER A 51 -54.04 -36.15 45.42
C SER A 51 -53.50 -35.16 44.37
N PHE A 52 -52.17 -35.01 44.27
CA PHE A 52 -51.54 -34.20 43.22
C PHE A 52 -51.38 -34.98 41.91
N TYR A 53 -50.92 -36.24 42.00
CA TYR A 53 -50.75 -37.17 40.88
C TYR A 53 -51.47 -38.51 41.19
N PRO A 54 -52.76 -38.65 40.82
CA PRO A 54 -53.51 -39.88 41.02
C PRO A 54 -52.81 -41.10 40.41
N PRO A 55 -52.77 -42.26 41.10
CA PRO A 55 -51.98 -43.40 40.67
C PRO A 55 -52.39 -43.90 39.28
N LEU A 56 -51.39 -44.18 38.43
CA LEU A 56 -51.58 -44.74 37.09
C LEU A 56 -51.79 -46.26 37.15
N MET A 57 -51.06 -46.94 38.04
CA MET A 57 -51.01 -48.40 38.17
C MET A 57 -51.58 -48.88 39.51
N GLN A 58 -52.08 -50.11 39.52
CA GLN A 58 -52.50 -50.79 40.75
C GLN A 58 -51.28 -51.22 41.56
N ARG A 59 -51.26 -50.92 42.87
CA ARG A 59 -50.14 -51.29 43.76
C ARG A 59 -50.01 -52.80 44.02
N THR A 60 -51.08 -53.58 43.81
CA THR A 60 -51.16 -55.02 44.08
C THR A 60 -52.00 -55.74 43.01
N SER A 61 -51.35 -56.18 41.93
CA SER A 61 -51.98 -56.91 40.83
C SER A 61 -51.17 -58.14 40.42
N TRP A 62 -51.85 -59.20 39.97
CA TRP A 62 -51.20 -60.38 39.38
C TRP A 62 -50.75 -60.14 37.93
N THR A 63 -51.34 -59.14 37.26
CA THR A 63 -50.91 -58.66 35.94
C THR A 63 -49.93 -57.51 36.13
N LEU A 64 -48.77 -57.58 35.46
CA LEU A 64 -47.81 -56.47 35.38
C LEU A 64 -48.45 -55.27 34.67
N ALA A 65 -48.06 -54.04 35.05
CA ALA A 65 -48.61 -52.79 34.55
C ALA A 65 -50.15 -52.71 34.48
N ALA A 66 -50.87 -53.29 35.45
CA ALA A 66 -52.33 -53.22 35.51
C ALA A 66 -52.81 -51.77 35.79
N PRO A 67 -53.58 -51.13 34.90
CA PRO A 67 -54.01 -49.74 35.07
C PRO A 67 -54.98 -49.56 36.25
N PHE A 68 -54.91 -48.41 36.91
CA PHE A 68 -55.75 -48.06 38.06
C PHE A 68 -57.24 -47.87 37.68
N LYS A 69 -57.53 -47.47 36.43
CA LYS A 69 -58.88 -47.14 35.91
C LYS A 69 -59.99 -48.12 36.34
N GLU A 70 -59.69 -49.40 36.37
CA GLU A 70 -60.64 -50.47 36.70
C GLU A 70 -61.10 -50.47 38.15
N GLN A 71 -60.35 -49.87 39.10
CA GLN A 71 -60.75 -49.83 40.51
C GLN A 71 -61.98 -48.95 40.78
N HIS A 72 -62.34 -48.05 39.85
CA HIS A 72 -63.59 -47.29 39.89
C HIS A 72 -64.80 -48.06 39.34
N HIS A 73 -64.59 -49.26 38.78
CA HIS A 73 -65.65 -50.13 38.27
C HIS A 73 -65.85 -51.33 39.20
N TYR A 74 -67.08 -51.55 39.66
CA TYR A 74 -67.45 -52.75 40.42
C TYR A 74 -67.52 -53.99 39.49
N ARG A 75 -66.36 -54.43 38.99
CA ARG A 75 -66.16 -55.57 38.08
C ARG A 75 -65.17 -56.56 38.71
N GLY A 76 -65.33 -57.85 38.42
CA GLY A 76 -64.31 -58.84 38.77
C GLY A 76 -63.07 -58.71 37.88
N PRO A 77 -61.86 -59.11 38.31
CA PRO A 77 -60.65 -59.02 37.49
C PRO A 77 -60.75 -59.68 36.10
N SER A 78 -61.56 -60.73 35.97
CA SER A 78 -61.82 -61.41 34.69
C SER A 78 -62.78 -60.66 33.75
N ASP A 79 -63.54 -59.68 34.25
CA ASP A 79 -64.47 -58.82 33.48
C ASP A 79 -63.84 -57.47 33.08
N SER A 80 -62.58 -57.23 33.48
CA SER A 80 -61.83 -56.01 33.18
C SER A 80 -60.51 -56.26 32.43
N ILE A 81 -59.94 -57.47 32.52
CA ILE A 81 -58.66 -57.83 31.89
C ILE A 81 -58.56 -57.50 30.39
N ALA A 82 -59.67 -57.53 29.65
CA ALA A 82 -59.69 -57.17 28.23
C ALA A 82 -59.38 -55.69 27.96
N ASN A 83 -59.74 -54.79 28.88
CA ASN A 83 -59.46 -53.34 28.79
C ASN A 83 -57.98 -52.98 29.03
N ASN A 84 -57.16 -53.96 29.40
CA ASN A 84 -55.70 -53.83 29.48
C ASN A 84 -55.02 -54.13 28.13
N TYR A 85 -55.75 -54.72 27.17
CA TYR A 85 -55.25 -55.09 25.83
C TYR A 85 -55.95 -54.33 24.70
N SER A 86 -57.25 -54.05 24.79
CA SER A 86 -57.92 -53.09 23.89
C SER A 86 -59.00 -52.25 24.59
N LEU A 87 -58.97 -50.93 24.40
CA LEU A 87 -60.07 -50.04 24.79
C LEU A 87 -61.39 -50.40 24.10
N THR A 88 -61.36 -50.98 22.89
CA THR A 88 -62.57 -51.48 22.22
C THR A 88 -63.21 -52.68 22.93
N ALA A 89 -62.54 -53.26 23.93
CA ALA A 89 -63.04 -54.32 24.79
C ALA A 89 -63.35 -53.84 26.23
N GLN A 90 -63.43 -52.53 26.48
CA GLN A 90 -63.70 -51.95 27.80
C GLN A 90 -65.00 -52.45 28.45
N ASP A 91 -66.02 -52.82 27.68
CA ASP A 91 -67.29 -53.36 28.19
C ASP A 91 -67.46 -54.89 28.02
N LEU A 92 -66.41 -55.58 27.56
CA LEU A 92 -66.42 -57.02 27.28
C LEU A 92 -66.29 -57.86 28.56
N LYS A 93 -67.42 -58.35 29.09
CA LYS A 93 -67.47 -59.18 30.31
C LYS A 93 -67.38 -60.67 29.99
N LEU A 94 -66.78 -61.46 30.87
CA LEU A 94 -66.51 -62.89 30.69
C LEU A 94 -67.81 -63.70 30.51
N LYS A 95 -68.91 -63.25 31.11
CA LYS A 95 -70.25 -63.83 30.97
C LYS A 95 -70.94 -63.53 29.63
N ASP A 96 -70.53 -62.45 28.95
CA ASP A 96 -71.11 -61.99 27.69
C ASP A 96 -70.29 -62.52 26.48
N LEU A 97 -69.13 -63.14 26.74
CA LEU A 97 -68.38 -63.97 25.79
C LEU A 97 -69.05 -65.33 25.58
N LEU A 98 -69.20 -65.75 24.32
CA LEU A 98 -69.63 -67.10 23.96
C LEU A 98 -68.62 -68.14 24.50
N LYS A 99 -69.10 -69.10 25.28
CA LYS A 99 -68.31 -70.25 25.74
C LYS A 99 -68.01 -71.23 24.59
N VAL A 100 -67.07 -70.86 23.72
CA VAL A 100 -66.50 -71.78 22.73
C VAL A 100 -65.67 -72.83 23.46
N TYR A 101 -66.20 -74.04 23.59
CA TYR A 101 -65.57 -75.13 24.33
C TYR A 101 -64.44 -75.76 23.51
N GLN A 102 -63.28 -75.09 23.44
CA GLN A 102 -62.06 -75.68 22.90
C GLN A 102 -61.29 -76.43 24.00
N PRO A 103 -60.89 -77.70 23.77
CA PRO A 103 -60.06 -78.44 24.72
C PRO A 103 -58.62 -77.90 24.68
N VAL A 104 -58.31 -76.93 25.54
CA VAL A 104 -56.94 -76.44 25.71
C VAL A 104 -56.15 -77.47 26.51
N THR A 105 -55.32 -78.26 25.82
CA THR A 105 -54.38 -79.19 26.46
C THR A 105 -53.22 -78.40 27.08
N ILE A 106 -53.39 -77.93 28.32
CA ILE A 106 -52.36 -77.19 29.05
C ILE A 106 -51.24 -78.15 29.47
N ASN A 107 -50.24 -78.31 28.59
CA ASN A 107 -48.98 -78.98 28.92
C ASN A 107 -48.15 -78.10 29.88
N VAL A 108 -48.44 -78.18 31.18
CA VAL A 108 -47.59 -77.58 32.23
C VAL A 108 -46.31 -78.41 32.37
N PRO A 109 -45.11 -77.84 32.17
CA PRO A 109 -43.87 -78.50 32.56
C PRO A 109 -43.82 -78.57 34.09
N ARG A 110 -44.04 -79.75 34.66
CA ARG A 110 -43.83 -80.01 36.09
C ARG A 110 -42.46 -80.65 36.29
N GLU A 111 -41.48 -79.83 36.66
CA GLU A 111 -40.29 -80.36 37.30
C GLU A 111 -40.66 -80.98 38.65
N LYS A 112 -40.34 -82.27 38.82
CA LYS A 112 -40.11 -82.87 40.12
C LYS A 112 -38.99 -83.90 39.99
N ASN A 113 -37.91 -83.66 40.73
CA ASN A 113 -36.88 -84.67 40.98
C ASN A 113 -37.48 -85.87 41.74
N VAL A 114 -37.12 -87.10 41.34
CA VAL A 114 -36.44 -88.11 42.18
C VAL A 114 -36.23 -89.40 41.36
N GLN A 115 -34.94 -89.75 41.20
CA GLN A 115 -34.30 -91.08 41.08
C GLN A 115 -35.12 -92.30 40.56
N GLY A 116 -34.66 -92.93 39.47
CA GLY A 116 -35.06 -94.29 39.06
C GLY A 116 -34.44 -94.75 37.72
N LEU A 117 -33.58 -95.78 37.77
CA LEU A 117 -32.93 -96.46 36.63
C LEU A 117 -33.53 -97.89 36.47
N PRO A 118 -33.26 -98.66 35.39
CA PRO A 118 -33.21 -98.36 33.95
C PRO A 118 -33.92 -99.48 33.09
N LEU A 119 -33.58 -99.60 31.78
CA LEU A 119 -33.83 -100.74 30.85
C LEU A 119 -35.27 -100.87 30.25
N ALA A 120 -35.50 -101.41 29.04
CA ALA A 120 -34.67 -101.60 27.83
C ALA A 120 -35.53 -102.03 26.61
N ALA A 121 -35.01 -101.84 25.37
CA ALA A 121 -35.36 -102.56 24.12
C ALA A 121 -36.80 -102.43 23.55
N ASN A 122 -37.13 -102.76 22.28
CA ASN A 122 -36.41 -102.72 20.99
C ASN A 122 -37.40 -102.80 19.79
N TYR A 123 -36.96 -102.35 18.61
CA TYR A 123 -37.42 -102.66 17.23
C TYR A 123 -38.87 -102.40 16.73
N SER A 124 -38.90 -101.60 15.64
CA SER A 124 -39.68 -101.74 14.37
C SER A 124 -41.23 -101.59 14.39
N SER A 125 -41.91 -101.28 13.27
CA SER A 125 -41.50 -101.11 11.86
C SER A 125 -42.27 -100.01 11.10
N GLU A 126 -41.61 -99.30 10.18
CA GLU A 126 -42.22 -98.50 9.08
C GLU A 126 -42.90 -99.42 8.03
N PRO A 127 -43.67 -98.95 6.99
CA PRO A 127 -43.49 -97.72 6.18
C PRO A 127 -44.84 -96.95 5.97
N ASN A 128 -45.25 -96.23 4.89
CA ASN A 128 -44.75 -96.10 3.51
C ASN A 128 -45.30 -94.88 2.69
N LYS A 129 -44.61 -93.72 2.71
CA LYS A 129 -44.66 -92.64 1.68
C LYS A 129 -45.97 -91.79 1.62
N LYS A 130 -46.02 -90.58 1.02
CA LYS A 130 -45.15 -89.92 0.02
C LYS A 130 -45.11 -88.38 0.22
N LYS A 131 -43.93 -87.75 0.13
CA LYS A 131 -43.72 -86.27 0.19
C LYS A 131 -43.50 -85.69 -1.21
N ARG A 132 -43.67 -84.36 -1.39
CA ARG A 132 -42.99 -83.59 -2.45
C ARG A 132 -42.59 -82.19 -1.93
N LYS A 133 -41.32 -81.80 -2.12
CA LYS A 133 -40.80 -80.44 -1.91
C LYS A 133 -40.72 -79.71 -3.26
N LEU A 134 -40.58 -78.38 -3.22
CA LEU A 134 -40.31 -77.50 -4.36
C LEU A 134 -38.85 -77.05 -4.35
N SER A 135 -38.22 -76.86 -5.53
CA SER A 135 -36.86 -76.30 -5.64
C SER A 135 -36.63 -75.53 -6.95
N SER A 136 -36.46 -74.22 -6.82
CA SER A 136 -35.50 -73.34 -7.53
C SER A 136 -34.90 -73.70 -8.90
N ARG A 137 -34.99 -72.73 -9.84
CA ARG A 137 -33.87 -71.98 -10.48
C ARG A 137 -33.71 -72.08 -12.02
N GLY A 138 -33.78 -70.90 -12.67
CA GLY A 138 -33.18 -70.59 -13.98
C GLY A 138 -33.94 -71.10 -15.20
N LYS A 139 -33.66 -70.62 -16.42
CA LYS A 139 -32.89 -69.44 -16.91
C LYS A 139 -33.21 -69.31 -18.42
N GLU A 140 -33.20 -68.11 -19.03
CA GLU A 140 -32.92 -67.81 -20.47
C GLU A 140 -33.60 -68.63 -21.61
N ASP A 141 -34.06 -68.09 -22.75
CA ASP A 141 -34.13 -66.72 -23.29
C ASP A 141 -35.03 -66.71 -24.57
N SER A 142 -35.07 -65.58 -25.32
CA SER A 142 -35.14 -65.53 -26.79
C SER A 142 -36.51 -65.58 -27.54
N THR A 143 -37.08 -64.38 -27.73
CA THR A 143 -37.59 -63.83 -29.01
C THR A 143 -38.94 -64.21 -29.66
N ARG A 144 -39.46 -63.18 -30.37
CA ARG A 144 -40.10 -63.18 -31.72
C ARG A 144 -41.62 -63.19 -31.88
N THR A 145 -42.15 -61.96 -31.91
CA THR A 145 -43.06 -61.43 -32.95
C THR A 145 -44.53 -61.89 -33.02
N LYS A 146 -45.40 -60.94 -32.62
CA LYS A 146 -46.66 -60.52 -33.28
C LYS A 146 -47.23 -61.41 -34.40
N LEU A 147 -48.51 -61.76 -34.25
CA LEU A 147 -49.51 -61.39 -35.26
C LEU A 147 -50.78 -60.86 -34.56
N ALA A 148 -51.61 -60.12 -35.28
CA ALA A 148 -52.84 -59.50 -34.78
C ALA A 148 -54.07 -60.10 -35.48
N PHE A 149 -55.20 -59.37 -35.48
CA PHE A 149 -56.50 -59.70 -36.10
C PHE A 149 -57.34 -60.76 -35.35
N ASN A 150 -58.66 -60.60 -35.19
CA ASN A 150 -59.48 -59.38 -35.30
C ASN A 150 -60.89 -59.60 -34.69
N ILE A 151 -61.65 -58.51 -34.50
CA ILE A 151 -63.15 -58.47 -34.50
C ILE A 151 -63.86 -59.24 -33.34
N SER A 152 -64.99 -58.83 -32.78
CA SER A 152 -65.61 -57.54 -32.43
C SER A 152 -67.09 -57.82 -32.12
N ILE A 153 -67.68 -57.11 -31.14
CA ILE A 153 -69.14 -56.92 -30.96
C ILE A 153 -69.97 -58.17 -30.60
N SER A 154 -70.40 -58.25 -29.35
CA SER A 154 -71.83 -58.13 -28.99
C SER A 154 -72.02 -57.92 -27.48
N SER A 155 -73.17 -57.39 -27.10
CA SER A 155 -73.52 -56.90 -25.76
C SER A 155 -74.92 -57.42 -25.37
N PRO A 156 -75.51 -57.03 -24.24
CA PRO A 156 -74.98 -56.99 -22.87
C PRO A 156 -75.85 -57.82 -21.90
N THR A 157 -75.36 -58.16 -20.70
CA THR A 157 -76.25 -58.36 -19.55
C THR A 157 -75.54 -58.13 -18.22
N LYS A 158 -76.23 -57.49 -17.27
CA LYS A 158 -75.67 -57.14 -15.96
C LYS A 158 -75.60 -58.37 -15.05
N LYS A 159 -74.43 -58.63 -14.48
CA LYS A 159 -74.29 -59.19 -13.13
C LYS A 159 -73.25 -58.40 -12.38
N GLU A 160 -73.64 -57.86 -11.23
CA GLU A 160 -72.76 -57.13 -10.34
C GLU A 160 -71.82 -58.14 -9.67
N VAL A 161 -70.55 -58.10 -10.06
CA VAL A 161 -69.47 -58.71 -9.30
C VAL A 161 -68.77 -57.57 -8.60
N VAL A 162 -68.74 -57.60 -7.26
CA VAL A 162 -67.94 -56.67 -6.46
C VAL A 162 -66.48 -56.94 -6.79
N THR A 163 -65.91 -56.12 -7.67
CA THR A 163 -64.47 -56.12 -7.92
C THR A 163 -63.78 -55.65 -6.66
N SER A 164 -62.94 -56.51 -6.09
CA SER A 164 -61.94 -56.09 -5.11
C SER A 164 -61.08 -55.00 -5.76
N SER A 165 -61.28 -53.75 -5.35
CA SER A 165 -60.57 -52.62 -5.93
C SER A 165 -59.08 -52.75 -5.63
N ALA A 166 -58.31 -53.22 -6.60
CA ALA A 166 -56.87 -53.00 -6.60
C ALA A 166 -56.66 -51.49 -6.50
N LEU A 167 -56.05 -51.05 -5.39
CA LEU A 167 -55.75 -49.63 -5.18
C LEU A 167 -54.96 -49.14 -6.41
N PRO A 168 -55.36 -48.01 -7.04
CA PRO A 168 -54.68 -47.52 -8.21
C PRO A 168 -53.22 -47.27 -7.87
N GLY A 169 -52.31 -47.89 -8.62
CA GLY A 169 -50.87 -47.74 -8.41
C GLY A 169 -50.51 -46.26 -8.41
N SER A 170 -50.05 -45.75 -7.26
CA SER A 170 -49.86 -44.32 -7.05
C SER A 170 -48.92 -43.74 -8.10
N ARG A 171 -49.41 -42.71 -8.82
CA ARG A 171 -48.62 -41.96 -9.81
C ARG A 171 -47.26 -41.55 -9.20
N PRO A 172 -46.15 -41.61 -9.96
CA PRO A 172 -44.88 -41.06 -9.50
C PRO A 172 -45.04 -39.59 -9.13
N MET A 173 -44.70 -39.26 -7.88
CA MET A 173 -44.77 -37.91 -7.32
C MET A 173 -43.37 -37.46 -6.91
N SER A 174 -43.05 -36.18 -7.14
CA SER A 174 -41.79 -35.58 -6.68
C SER A 174 -41.71 -35.55 -5.14
N PRO A 175 -40.52 -35.41 -4.53
CA PRO A 175 -40.40 -35.22 -3.10
C PRO A 175 -41.23 -34.03 -2.58
N GLU A 176 -41.29 -32.95 -3.35
CA GLU A 176 -41.98 -31.70 -3.02
C GLU A 176 -43.51 -31.88 -3.08
N GLU A 177 -44.03 -32.59 -4.10
CA GLU A 177 -45.44 -33.01 -4.17
C GLU A 177 -45.82 -33.90 -2.98
N GLN A 178 -44.97 -34.87 -2.63
CA GLN A 178 -45.20 -35.77 -1.49
C GLN A 178 -45.17 -35.03 -0.14
N ILE A 179 -44.23 -34.11 0.06
CA ILE A 179 -44.16 -33.26 1.25
C ILE A 179 -45.40 -32.36 1.34
N SER A 180 -45.87 -31.80 0.23
CA SER A 180 -47.08 -30.96 0.20
C SER A 180 -48.32 -31.72 0.68
N VAL A 181 -48.48 -32.97 0.24
CA VAL A 181 -49.57 -33.86 0.71
C VAL A 181 -49.43 -34.24 2.18
N MET A 182 -48.21 -34.42 2.68
CA MET A 182 -47.96 -34.68 4.12
C MET A 182 -48.31 -33.45 4.96
N LEU A 183 -47.84 -32.26 4.58
CA LEU A 183 -48.13 -30.99 5.26
C LEU A 183 -49.62 -30.67 5.28
N GLN A 184 -50.34 -30.89 4.16
CA GLN A 184 -51.79 -30.72 4.13
C GLN A 184 -52.49 -31.63 5.16
N ARG A 185 -52.06 -32.90 5.25
CA ARG A 185 -52.61 -33.86 6.21
C ARG A 185 -52.24 -33.54 7.66
N GLU A 186 -51.07 -32.95 7.88
CA GLU A 186 -50.66 -32.43 9.21
C GLU A 186 -51.55 -31.26 9.63
N MET A 187 -51.79 -30.28 8.75
CA MET A 187 -52.73 -29.16 9.00
C MET A 187 -54.17 -29.65 9.26
N GLU A 188 -54.63 -30.69 8.55
CA GLU A 188 -55.91 -31.33 8.80
C GLU A 188 -56.02 -32.03 10.17
N ILE A 189 -54.90 -32.39 10.79
CA ILE A 189 -54.85 -32.95 12.16
C ILE A 189 -54.77 -31.80 13.18
N GLU A 190 -53.92 -30.80 12.94
CA GLU A 190 -53.78 -29.61 13.78
C GLU A 190 -55.09 -28.82 13.93
N SER A 191 -55.92 -28.76 12.88
CA SER A 191 -57.24 -28.12 12.94
C SER A 191 -58.28 -28.84 13.82
N LYS A 192 -58.03 -30.09 14.24
CA LYS A 192 -59.00 -30.93 14.98
C LYS A 192 -58.64 -31.13 16.46
N GLU A 193 -57.39 -30.87 16.83
CA GLU A 193 -56.86 -31.13 18.17
C GLU A 193 -56.03 -29.93 18.67
N THR A 194 -56.21 -29.55 19.94
CA THR A 194 -55.40 -28.49 20.55
C THR A 194 -54.06 -29.04 21.09
N GLN A 195 -53.05 -28.18 21.18
CA GLN A 195 -51.76 -28.54 21.79
C GLN A 195 -51.88 -28.73 23.33
N PRO A 196 -50.99 -29.51 23.96
CA PRO A 196 -50.87 -29.56 25.42
C PRO A 196 -50.43 -28.21 26.00
N SER A 197 -50.95 -27.89 27.19
CA SER A 197 -50.44 -26.82 28.04
C SER A 197 -49.22 -27.29 28.85
N ASP A 198 -48.48 -26.37 29.46
CA ASP A 198 -47.29 -26.71 30.27
C ASP A 198 -47.63 -27.69 31.42
N SER A 199 -48.82 -27.56 32.03
CA SER A 199 -49.28 -28.51 33.06
C SER A 199 -49.70 -29.88 32.49
N ASP A 200 -50.18 -29.94 31.24
CA ASP A 200 -50.40 -31.24 30.57
C ASP A 200 -49.05 -31.93 30.31
N LEU A 201 -48.04 -31.19 29.86
CA LEU A 201 -46.68 -31.69 29.62
C LEU A 201 -46.02 -32.19 30.91
N GLU A 202 -46.04 -31.37 31.97
CA GLU A 202 -45.44 -31.72 33.27
C GLU A 202 -46.05 -33.01 33.84
N ARG A 203 -47.40 -33.10 33.88
CA ARG A 203 -48.11 -34.29 34.35
C ARG A 203 -47.84 -35.50 33.47
N TYR A 204 -47.79 -35.33 32.15
CA TYR A 204 -47.46 -36.40 31.21
C TYR A 204 -46.06 -36.96 31.47
N TYR A 205 -45.03 -36.11 31.52
CA TYR A 205 -43.66 -36.55 31.78
C TYR A 205 -43.51 -37.16 33.18
N TYR A 206 -44.21 -36.63 34.19
CA TYR A 206 -44.26 -37.26 35.51
C TYR A 206 -44.74 -38.72 35.45
N TYR A 207 -45.82 -39.02 34.72
CA TYR A 207 -46.31 -40.40 34.61
C TYR A 207 -45.42 -41.30 33.75
N VAL A 208 -44.74 -40.76 32.73
CA VAL A 208 -43.75 -41.53 31.93
C VAL A 208 -42.51 -41.90 32.75
N THR A 209 -41.99 -40.99 33.58
CA THR A 209 -40.75 -41.22 34.35
C THR A 209 -40.99 -41.86 35.71
N ASN A 210 -42.09 -41.54 36.40
CA ASN A 210 -42.35 -41.95 37.79
C ASN A 210 -43.64 -42.76 37.98
N GLY A 211 -44.57 -42.72 37.01
CA GLY A 211 -45.89 -43.38 37.11
C GLY A 211 -45.88 -44.89 36.94
N ILE A 212 -44.78 -45.46 36.44
CA ILE A 212 -44.57 -46.90 36.24
C ILE A 212 -43.18 -47.26 36.74
N ARG A 213 -43.05 -48.28 37.58
CA ARG A 213 -41.75 -48.77 38.05
C ARG A 213 -41.16 -49.80 37.10
N LYS A 214 -39.83 -49.94 37.06
CA LYS A 214 -39.13 -50.92 36.20
C LYS A 214 -39.55 -52.37 36.47
N ASP A 215 -39.91 -52.73 37.70
CA ASP A 215 -40.42 -54.07 38.07
C ASP A 215 -41.87 -54.34 37.61
N MET A 216 -42.60 -53.32 37.19
CA MET A 216 -43.95 -53.46 36.63
C MET A 216 -43.94 -53.76 35.12
N ILE A 217 -42.76 -53.91 34.51
CA ILE A 217 -42.54 -54.01 33.07
C ILE A 217 -41.91 -55.38 32.78
N ALA A 218 -42.22 -55.96 31.62
CA ALA A 218 -41.53 -57.17 31.17
C ALA A 218 -40.03 -56.87 30.97
N PRO A 219 -39.10 -57.70 31.46
CA PRO A 219 -37.69 -57.56 31.13
C PRO A 219 -37.47 -57.87 29.64
N GLU A 220 -36.41 -57.30 29.08
CA GLU A 220 -35.99 -57.61 27.70
C GLU A 220 -35.49 -59.06 27.58
N GLU A 221 -35.71 -59.68 26.41
CA GLU A 221 -35.18 -61.01 26.10
C GLU A 221 -33.67 -60.94 25.77
N ASP A 222 -32.85 -61.72 26.48
CA ASP A 222 -31.37 -61.73 26.33
C ASP A 222 -30.90 -61.95 24.88
N GLU A 223 -31.67 -62.69 24.07
CA GLU A 223 -31.32 -63.00 22.68
C GLU A 223 -31.33 -61.76 21.76
N VAL A 224 -32.05 -60.68 22.11
CA VAL A 224 -32.11 -59.44 21.30
C VAL A 224 -30.72 -58.84 21.10
N MET A 225 -29.92 -58.75 22.16
CA MET A 225 -28.54 -58.26 22.06
C MET A 225 -27.68 -59.15 21.16
N HIS A 226 -27.83 -60.47 21.26
CA HIS A 226 -27.09 -61.42 20.43
C HIS A 226 -27.48 -61.35 18.94
N GLN A 227 -28.71 -60.92 18.62
CA GLN A 227 -29.11 -60.63 17.24
C GLN A 227 -28.55 -59.30 16.75
N ILE A 228 -28.55 -58.24 17.56
CA ILE A 228 -27.97 -56.93 17.22
C ILE A 228 -26.48 -57.07 16.88
N SER A 229 -25.69 -57.78 17.70
CA SER A 229 -24.25 -57.96 17.47
C SER A 229 -23.94 -58.65 16.13
N LYS A 230 -24.82 -59.53 15.62
CA LYS A 230 -24.63 -60.22 14.32
C LYS A 230 -24.74 -59.29 13.11
N LEU A 231 -25.27 -58.07 13.29
CA LEU A 231 -25.37 -57.06 12.23
C LEU A 231 -24.15 -56.11 12.20
N ILE A 232 -23.25 -56.21 13.19
CA ILE A 232 -22.08 -55.33 13.34
C ILE A 232 -20.81 -56.08 12.89
N PRO A 233 -19.93 -55.49 12.08
CA PRO A 233 -18.65 -56.11 11.72
C PRO A 233 -17.78 -56.47 12.94
N ASN A 234 -17.30 -57.72 13.00
CA ASN A 234 -16.50 -58.22 14.12
C ASN A 234 -15.27 -57.35 14.47
N THR A 235 -14.69 -56.67 13.48
CA THR A 235 -13.55 -55.75 13.66
C THR A 235 -13.89 -54.54 14.54
N LEU A 236 -15.15 -54.10 14.57
CA LEU A 236 -15.62 -53.03 15.45
C LEU A 236 -15.97 -53.56 16.83
N LEU A 237 -16.51 -54.79 16.92
CA LEU A 237 -16.85 -55.45 18.18
C LEU A 237 -15.62 -55.85 19.02
N THR A 238 -14.47 -56.08 18.38
CA THR A 238 -13.23 -56.54 19.04
C THR A 238 -12.14 -55.46 19.16
N SER A 239 -12.45 -54.20 18.82
CA SER A 239 -11.49 -53.09 18.94
C SER A 239 -11.45 -52.54 20.37
N PRO A 240 -10.32 -52.63 21.12
CA PRO A 240 -10.26 -52.19 22.52
C PRO A 240 -10.57 -50.70 22.72
N SER A 241 -10.28 -49.87 21.71
CA SER A 241 -10.61 -48.44 21.70
C SER A 241 -12.12 -48.14 21.65
N LEU A 242 -12.96 -49.11 21.26
CA LEU A 242 -14.41 -48.96 21.12
C LEU A 242 -15.20 -49.65 22.23
N GLU A 243 -14.55 -50.40 23.13
CA GLU A 243 -15.20 -51.10 24.24
C GLU A 243 -15.97 -50.16 25.19
N PRO A 244 -15.47 -48.97 25.60
CA PRO A 244 -16.24 -48.04 26.43
C PRO A 244 -17.49 -47.50 25.72
N LEU A 245 -17.42 -47.29 24.40
CA LEU A 245 -18.55 -46.86 23.58
C LEU A 245 -19.60 -47.98 23.46
N MET A 246 -19.16 -49.23 23.30
CA MET A 246 -20.05 -50.40 23.28
C MET A 246 -20.83 -50.53 24.60
N ILE A 247 -20.16 -50.40 25.74
CA ILE A 247 -20.83 -50.43 27.06
C ILE A 247 -21.85 -49.29 27.21
N SER A 248 -21.54 -48.09 26.71
CA SER A 248 -22.48 -46.97 26.69
C SER A 248 -23.72 -47.28 25.83
N LEU A 249 -23.52 -47.76 24.60
CA LEU A 249 -24.61 -48.06 23.65
C LEU A 249 -25.53 -49.19 24.13
N VAL A 250 -24.98 -50.22 24.80
CA VAL A 250 -25.80 -51.29 25.40
C VAL A 250 -26.70 -50.73 26.52
N LYS A 251 -26.15 -49.86 27.38
CA LYS A 251 -26.90 -49.22 28.47
C LYS A 251 -27.93 -48.20 27.96
N GLU A 252 -27.59 -47.45 26.91
CA GLU A 252 -28.50 -46.54 26.21
C GLU A 252 -29.70 -47.32 25.65
N LYS A 253 -29.44 -48.41 24.91
CA LYS A 253 -30.48 -49.28 24.37
C LYS A 253 -31.33 -49.97 25.46
N GLU A 254 -30.75 -50.30 26.62
CA GLU A 254 -31.52 -50.78 27.78
C GLU A 254 -32.46 -49.68 28.30
N ASN A 255 -31.95 -48.47 28.54
CA ASN A 255 -32.75 -47.34 29.01
C ASN A 255 -33.89 -47.01 28.04
N ASP A 256 -33.61 -47.03 26.73
CA ASP A 256 -34.58 -46.78 25.66
C ASP A 256 -35.70 -47.83 25.63
N TYR A 257 -35.39 -49.12 25.85
CA TYR A 257 -36.39 -50.19 25.94
C TYR A 257 -37.41 -49.89 27.04
N TYR A 258 -36.95 -49.67 28.28
CA TYR A 258 -37.85 -49.41 29.39
C TYR A 258 -38.58 -48.06 29.24
N SER A 259 -37.89 -47.01 28.82
CA SER A 259 -38.50 -45.68 28.62
C SER A 259 -39.57 -45.68 27.53
N SER A 260 -39.33 -46.40 26.42
CA SER A 260 -40.29 -46.54 25.32
C SER A 260 -41.51 -47.36 25.72
N LEU A 261 -41.35 -48.40 26.54
CA LEU A 261 -42.48 -49.19 27.03
C LEU A 261 -43.28 -48.41 28.10
N MET A 262 -42.62 -47.74 29.04
CA MET A 262 -43.26 -46.82 29.99
C MET A 262 -44.12 -45.79 29.26
N LYS A 263 -43.53 -45.10 28.28
CA LYS A 263 -44.23 -44.11 27.46
C LYS A 263 -45.41 -44.73 26.71
N SER A 264 -45.21 -45.86 26.06
CA SER A 264 -46.25 -46.54 25.27
C SER A 264 -47.45 -46.97 26.13
N ILE A 265 -47.20 -47.38 27.38
CA ILE A 265 -48.26 -47.73 28.35
C ILE A 265 -49.00 -46.47 28.83
N VAL A 266 -48.29 -45.37 29.10
CA VAL A 266 -48.90 -44.07 29.43
C VAL A 266 -49.75 -43.53 28.28
N ASP A 267 -49.20 -43.50 27.06
CA ASP A 267 -49.89 -43.08 25.83
C ASP A 267 -51.16 -43.91 25.61
N TYR A 268 -51.10 -45.23 25.83
CA TYR A 268 -52.23 -46.15 25.71
C TYR A 268 -53.32 -45.89 26.77
N ILE A 269 -52.96 -45.70 28.05
CA ILE A 269 -53.93 -45.36 29.09
C ILE A 269 -54.58 -44.01 28.78
N LEU A 270 -53.80 -43.04 28.30
CA LEU A 270 -54.27 -41.73 27.84
C LEU A 270 -54.99 -41.77 26.48
N MET A 271 -55.26 -42.93 25.87
CA MET A 271 -56.29 -43.04 24.82
C MET A 271 -57.71 -43.06 25.40
N ASP A 272 -57.89 -43.35 26.70
CA ASP A 272 -59.19 -43.31 27.38
C ASP A 272 -59.53 -41.85 27.81
N PRO A 273 -60.64 -41.25 27.32
CA PRO A 273 -61.03 -39.89 27.67
C PRO A 273 -61.48 -39.71 29.14
N THR A 274 -61.72 -40.80 29.87
CA THR A 274 -62.01 -40.75 31.31
C THR A 274 -60.73 -40.66 32.13
N GLU A 275 -59.68 -41.41 31.76
CA GLU A 275 -58.37 -41.34 32.40
C GLU A 275 -57.69 -39.99 32.16
N ARG A 276 -57.82 -39.41 30.96
CA ARG A 276 -57.42 -38.01 30.70
C ARG A 276 -57.98 -37.03 31.73
N LYS A 277 -59.26 -37.18 32.09
CA LYS A 277 -59.92 -36.34 33.10
C LYS A 277 -59.44 -36.66 34.51
N ARG A 278 -59.27 -37.94 34.86
CA ARG A 278 -58.81 -38.37 36.20
C ARG A 278 -57.37 -37.94 36.50
N LEU A 279 -56.49 -37.99 35.50
CA LEU A 279 -55.07 -37.66 35.61
C LEU A 279 -54.79 -36.16 35.41
N PHE A 280 -55.82 -35.37 35.05
CA PHE A 280 -55.77 -33.96 34.70
C PHE A 280 -54.84 -33.67 33.49
N ILE A 281 -54.90 -34.51 32.45
CA ILE A 281 -54.17 -34.35 31.19
C ILE A 281 -55.20 -34.26 30.05
N LYS A 282 -55.43 -33.04 29.57
CA LYS A 282 -56.41 -32.72 28.52
C LYS A 282 -55.93 -33.16 27.13
N ASN A 283 -54.69 -32.82 26.80
CA ASN A 283 -54.01 -33.12 25.54
C ASN A 283 -52.65 -33.78 25.84
N ILE A 284 -52.14 -34.61 24.93
CA ILE A 284 -50.83 -35.27 25.07
C ILE A 284 -49.82 -34.70 24.07
N PRO A 285 -48.49 -34.85 24.30
CA PRO A 285 -47.48 -34.45 23.31
C PRO A 285 -47.65 -35.24 22.01
N ARG A 286 -47.80 -34.55 20.87
CA ARG A 286 -47.77 -35.23 19.56
C ARG A 286 -46.35 -35.69 19.24
N MET A 287 -46.24 -36.85 18.60
CA MET A 287 -44.98 -37.26 17.98
C MET A 287 -44.66 -36.36 16.78
N PHE A 288 -43.38 -36.07 16.57
CA PHE A 288 -42.92 -35.31 15.39
C PHE A 288 -43.30 -36.06 14.09
N PRO A 289 -43.88 -35.39 13.07
CA PRO A 289 -44.38 -36.06 11.88
C PRO A 289 -43.22 -36.65 11.05
N GLN A 290 -43.18 -37.97 10.93
CA GLN A 290 -42.21 -38.68 10.10
C GLN A 290 -42.58 -38.60 8.62
N ARG A 291 -42.06 -37.59 7.93
CA ARG A 291 -42.25 -37.38 6.48
C ARG A 291 -41.33 -38.31 5.69
N VAL A 292 -41.89 -39.37 5.10
CA VAL A 292 -41.13 -40.42 4.38
C VAL A 292 -41.51 -40.43 2.91
N ILE A 293 -40.60 -39.92 2.06
CA ILE A 293 -40.73 -39.97 0.59
C ILE A 293 -40.77 -41.44 0.14
N ARG A 294 -41.73 -41.80 -0.71
CA ARG A 294 -41.88 -43.14 -1.28
C ARG A 294 -41.56 -43.13 -2.77
N ALA A 295 -40.94 -44.23 -3.23
CA ALA A 295 -40.71 -44.48 -4.64
C ALA A 295 -42.01 -44.94 -5.33
N PRO A 296 -42.17 -44.70 -6.65
CA PRO A 296 -41.21 -44.09 -7.57
C PRO A 296 -41.23 -42.55 -7.53
N VAL A 297 -40.05 -41.92 -7.46
CA VAL A 297 -39.86 -40.50 -7.79
C VAL A 297 -39.52 -40.35 -9.28
N PRO A 298 -40.01 -39.32 -10.00
CA PRO A 298 -39.92 -39.25 -11.46
C PRO A 298 -38.49 -39.33 -12.03
N TRP A 299 -37.51 -38.73 -11.35
CA TRP A 299 -36.13 -38.60 -11.82
C TRP A 299 -35.21 -39.78 -11.45
N HIS A 300 -35.70 -40.80 -10.72
CA HIS A 300 -34.88 -41.89 -10.15
C HIS A 300 -33.98 -42.59 -11.18
N HIS A 301 -34.51 -42.86 -12.38
CA HIS A 301 -33.76 -43.51 -13.46
C HIS A 301 -32.68 -42.60 -14.06
N VAL A 302 -32.96 -41.30 -14.21
CA VAL A 302 -32.00 -40.31 -14.70
C VAL A 302 -30.86 -40.14 -13.69
N TYR A 303 -31.20 -40.00 -12.40
CA TYR A 303 -30.22 -39.95 -11.32
C TYR A 303 -29.33 -41.20 -11.28
N ARG A 304 -29.91 -42.41 -11.36
CA ARG A 304 -29.14 -43.66 -11.38
C ARG A 304 -28.16 -43.72 -12.56
N ASN A 305 -28.59 -43.31 -13.75
CA ASN A 305 -27.75 -43.34 -14.95
C ASN A 305 -26.63 -42.30 -14.86
N ALA A 306 -26.93 -41.06 -14.47
CA ALA A 306 -25.94 -40.00 -14.28
C ALA A 306 -24.94 -40.33 -13.15
N LYS A 307 -25.43 -40.89 -12.04
CA LYS A 307 -24.58 -41.39 -10.96
C LYS A 307 -23.62 -42.48 -11.48
N LYS A 308 -24.12 -43.51 -12.16
CA LYS A 308 -23.28 -44.58 -12.72
C LYS A 308 -22.22 -44.03 -13.67
N TRP A 309 -22.61 -43.11 -14.56
CA TRP A 309 -21.68 -42.49 -15.50
C TRP A 309 -20.57 -41.72 -14.76
N ASN A 310 -20.92 -40.90 -13.75
CA ASN A 310 -19.93 -40.20 -12.92
C ASN A 310 -19.00 -41.16 -12.15
N GLU A 311 -19.53 -42.27 -11.62
CA GLU A 311 -18.74 -43.30 -10.93
C GLU A 311 -17.77 -44.04 -11.86
N GLU A 312 -18.11 -44.18 -13.15
CA GLU A 312 -17.28 -44.88 -14.15
C GLU A 312 -16.21 -43.97 -14.80
N HIS A 313 -16.50 -42.70 -15.10
CA HIS A 313 -15.65 -41.85 -15.95
C HIS A 313 -14.94 -40.70 -15.21
N LEU A 314 -15.39 -40.30 -14.01
CA LEU A 314 -14.80 -39.16 -13.27
C LEU A 314 -13.67 -39.60 -12.30
N HIS A 315 -13.56 -40.91 -12.05
CA HIS A 315 -12.51 -41.57 -11.24
C HIS A 315 -12.24 -40.99 -9.84
N THR A 316 -13.15 -40.17 -9.28
CA THR A 316 -12.96 -39.43 -8.01
C THR A 316 -12.77 -40.31 -6.77
N VAL A 317 -13.21 -41.56 -6.84
CA VAL A 317 -13.05 -42.57 -5.77
C VAL A 317 -11.79 -43.41 -5.92
N ASN A 318 -10.93 -43.15 -6.92
CA ASN A 318 -9.65 -43.84 -7.05
C ASN A 318 -8.68 -43.40 -5.93
N PRO A 319 -8.06 -44.32 -5.17
CA PRO A 319 -7.12 -43.98 -4.10
C PRO A 319 -5.96 -43.07 -4.52
N MET A 320 -5.53 -43.08 -5.78
CA MET A 320 -4.50 -42.15 -6.28
C MET A 320 -4.89 -40.68 -6.08
N MET A 321 -6.17 -40.33 -6.19
CA MET A 321 -6.66 -38.97 -5.95
C MET A 321 -6.49 -38.55 -4.49
N LEU A 322 -6.60 -39.51 -3.56
CA LEU A 322 -6.31 -39.29 -2.14
C LEU A 322 -4.80 -39.16 -1.90
N SER A 323 -3.98 -40.06 -2.46
CA SER A 323 -2.51 -39.98 -2.37
C SER A 323 -1.97 -38.62 -2.86
N LEU A 324 -2.48 -38.11 -3.99
CA LEU A 324 -2.11 -36.80 -4.54
C LEU A 324 -2.61 -35.62 -3.67
N LYS A 325 -3.76 -35.78 -3.01
CA LYS A 325 -4.30 -34.78 -2.07
C LYS A 325 -3.47 -34.70 -0.79
N GLU A 326 -3.08 -35.85 -0.24
CA GLU A 326 -2.27 -35.95 0.98
C GLU A 326 -0.85 -35.41 0.74
N LEU A 327 -0.21 -35.77 -0.39
CA LEU A 327 1.08 -35.19 -0.80
C LEU A 327 1.03 -33.66 -0.86
N TRP A 328 0.01 -33.11 -1.53
CA TRP A 328 -0.16 -31.67 -1.64
C TRP A 328 -0.36 -30.99 -0.29
N PHE A 329 -1.27 -31.52 0.53
CA PHE A 329 -1.57 -30.96 1.84
C PHE A 329 -0.38 -31.00 2.81
N LYS A 330 0.47 -32.03 2.69
CA LYS A 330 1.64 -32.25 3.55
C LYS A 330 2.87 -31.44 3.14
N GLU A 331 3.11 -31.24 1.84
CA GLU A 331 4.40 -30.70 1.36
C GLU A 331 4.31 -29.46 0.45
N PHE A 332 3.12 -29.06 0.00
CA PHE A 332 2.96 -27.98 -0.99
C PHE A 332 1.86 -26.95 -0.67
N ARG A 333 0.99 -27.22 0.33
CA ARG A 333 -0.12 -26.34 0.77
C ARG A 333 0.29 -24.88 1.00
N ASP A 334 1.46 -24.68 1.61
CA ASP A 334 1.93 -23.38 2.08
C ASP A 334 2.95 -22.74 1.12
N LEU A 335 3.18 -23.36 -0.05
CA LEU A 335 3.94 -22.77 -1.15
C LEU A 335 3.16 -21.58 -1.74
N ARG A 336 3.86 -20.51 -2.10
CA ARG A 336 3.34 -19.32 -2.76
C ARG A 336 4.31 -18.82 -3.83
N PHE A 337 3.79 -18.21 -4.88
CA PHE A 337 4.60 -17.50 -5.87
C PHE A 337 5.19 -16.20 -5.30
N VAL A 338 4.50 -15.51 -4.39
CA VAL A 338 5.04 -14.37 -3.64
C VAL A 338 4.89 -14.62 -2.14
N ARG A 339 6.00 -14.54 -1.41
CA ARG A 339 6.07 -14.82 0.02
C ARG A 339 6.05 -13.50 0.80
N THR A 340 4.86 -12.98 1.03
CA THR A 340 4.63 -11.62 1.58
C THR A 340 5.17 -11.43 3.00
N ALA A 341 5.22 -12.50 3.81
CA ALA A 341 5.89 -12.49 5.11
C ALA A 341 7.41 -12.25 5.02
N GLU A 342 8.08 -12.73 3.96
CA GLU A 342 9.51 -12.47 3.73
C GLU A 342 9.75 -11.03 3.25
N LEU A 343 8.81 -10.44 2.51
CA LEU A 343 8.86 -9.02 2.14
C LEU A 343 8.71 -8.13 3.37
N LEU A 344 7.73 -8.39 4.24
CA LEU A 344 7.48 -7.61 5.47
C LEU A 344 8.59 -7.74 6.53
N ALA A 345 9.30 -8.88 6.57
CA ALA A 345 10.47 -9.08 7.42
C ALA A 345 11.79 -8.64 6.75
N GLY A 346 11.74 -8.15 5.51
CA GLY A 346 12.89 -7.73 4.73
C GLY A 346 13.35 -6.30 5.02
N LYS A 347 14.20 -5.76 4.14
CA LYS A 347 14.53 -4.34 4.12
C LYS A 347 13.45 -3.59 3.36
N LEU A 348 12.60 -2.89 4.09
CA LEU A 348 11.56 -2.01 3.57
C LEU A 348 11.89 -0.54 3.92
N PRO A 349 11.60 0.44 3.05
CA PRO A 349 11.12 0.31 1.66
C PRO A 349 12.19 -0.22 0.69
N LEU A 350 11.73 -0.81 -0.41
CA LEU A 350 12.58 -1.27 -1.52
C LEU A 350 12.69 -0.21 -2.62
N GLN A 351 13.81 -0.17 -3.34
CA GLN A 351 13.87 0.50 -4.63
C GLN A 351 12.99 -0.23 -5.66
N PRO A 352 12.46 0.45 -6.70
CA PRO A 352 11.59 -0.15 -7.70
C PRO A 352 12.15 -1.42 -8.37
N HIS A 353 13.46 -1.44 -8.66
CA HIS A 353 14.14 -2.59 -9.25
C HIS A 353 14.34 -3.73 -8.24
N GLU A 354 14.69 -3.44 -6.98
CA GLU A 354 14.81 -4.44 -5.92
C GLU A 354 13.46 -5.13 -5.67
N TYR A 355 12.36 -4.37 -5.66
CA TYR A 355 11.01 -4.92 -5.58
C TYR A 355 10.71 -5.87 -6.77
N GLN A 356 11.02 -5.46 -8.00
CA GLN A 356 10.84 -6.31 -9.18
C GLN A 356 11.65 -7.61 -9.09
N ASP A 357 12.94 -7.52 -8.75
CA ASP A 357 13.85 -8.66 -8.67
C ASP A 357 13.41 -9.66 -7.59
N VAL A 358 12.95 -9.19 -6.43
CA VAL A 358 12.45 -10.07 -5.35
C VAL A 358 11.17 -10.79 -5.78
N ILE A 359 10.22 -10.11 -6.43
CA ILE A 359 9.00 -10.74 -6.94
C ILE A 359 9.32 -11.78 -8.03
N GLN A 360 10.17 -11.44 -9.02
CA GLN A 360 10.59 -12.37 -10.06
C GLN A 360 11.32 -13.59 -9.48
N LYS A 361 12.21 -13.38 -8.51
CA LYS A 361 12.92 -14.44 -7.79
C LYS A 361 11.95 -15.37 -7.06
N HIS A 362 11.03 -14.83 -6.25
CA HIS A 362 10.06 -15.63 -5.50
C HIS A 362 9.19 -16.48 -6.45
N CYS A 363 8.72 -15.89 -7.55
CA CYS A 363 7.92 -16.58 -8.56
C CYS A 363 8.72 -17.70 -9.27
N MET A 364 9.98 -17.44 -9.62
CA MET A 364 10.86 -18.43 -10.25
C MET A 364 11.19 -19.58 -9.29
N GLU A 365 11.53 -19.31 -8.03
CA GLU A 365 11.78 -20.32 -7.01
C GLU A 365 10.57 -21.25 -6.82
N ALA A 366 9.37 -20.69 -6.71
CA ALA A 366 8.13 -21.46 -6.64
C ALA A 366 7.92 -22.34 -7.89
N ARG A 367 8.16 -21.80 -9.09
CA ARG A 367 8.10 -22.56 -10.36
C ARG A 367 9.12 -23.71 -10.38
N GLN A 368 10.34 -23.50 -9.90
CA GLN A 368 11.35 -24.56 -9.82
C GLN A 368 10.98 -25.64 -8.79
N ILE A 369 10.31 -25.30 -7.68
CA ILE A 369 9.76 -26.29 -6.73
C ILE A 369 8.65 -27.12 -7.40
N LEU A 370 7.76 -26.50 -8.18
CA LEU A 370 6.71 -27.21 -8.91
C LEU A 370 7.31 -28.18 -9.95
N LEU A 371 8.26 -27.72 -10.76
CA LEU A 371 8.87 -28.51 -11.84
C LEU A 371 9.82 -29.61 -11.33
N ASN A 372 10.69 -29.30 -10.36
CA ASN A 372 11.77 -30.20 -9.94
C ASN A 372 11.39 -31.07 -8.73
N LYS A 373 10.36 -30.72 -7.96
CA LYS A 373 9.88 -31.49 -6.81
C LYS A 373 8.45 -32.00 -6.97
N TRP A 374 7.46 -31.13 -7.23
CA TRP A 374 6.05 -31.55 -7.21
C TRP A 374 5.70 -32.55 -8.30
N ILE A 375 5.82 -32.21 -9.59
CA ILE A 375 5.45 -33.12 -10.69
C ILE A 375 6.27 -34.43 -10.66
N PRO A 376 7.60 -34.43 -10.39
CA PRO A 376 8.37 -35.66 -10.21
C PRO A 376 7.92 -36.53 -9.02
N THR A 377 7.53 -35.92 -7.88
CA THR A 377 7.02 -36.69 -6.73
C THR A 377 5.65 -37.29 -7.04
N CYS A 378 4.78 -36.57 -7.75
CA CYS A 378 3.53 -37.12 -8.27
C CYS A 378 3.80 -38.31 -9.20
N ALA A 379 4.73 -38.19 -10.16
CA ALA A 379 5.10 -39.29 -11.05
C ALA A 379 5.65 -40.50 -10.28
N GLN A 380 6.48 -40.28 -9.25
CA GLN A 380 6.98 -41.34 -8.39
C GLN A 380 5.87 -42.06 -7.60
N LEU A 381 4.80 -41.37 -7.19
CA LEU A 381 3.61 -42.02 -6.63
C LEU A 381 2.96 -42.96 -7.65
N PHE A 382 2.67 -42.51 -8.86
CA PHE A 382 2.12 -43.37 -9.94
C PHE A 382 3.03 -44.56 -10.28
N ILE A 383 4.36 -44.40 -10.22
CA ILE A 383 5.32 -45.50 -10.42
C ILE A 383 5.27 -46.51 -9.27
N SER A 384 4.99 -46.08 -8.03
CA SER A 384 4.93 -46.94 -6.84
C SER A 384 3.57 -47.64 -6.65
N GLN A 385 2.46 -46.98 -6.99
CA GLN A 385 1.08 -47.42 -6.74
C GLN A 385 0.40 -47.89 -8.03
N LYS A 386 1.08 -48.76 -8.81
CA LYS A 386 0.69 -49.14 -10.18
C LYS A 386 -0.63 -49.91 -10.26
N GLU A 387 -0.90 -50.75 -9.27
CA GLU A 387 -2.13 -51.53 -9.12
C GLU A 387 -3.40 -50.66 -9.19
N HIS A 388 -3.34 -49.41 -8.73
CA HIS A 388 -4.47 -48.49 -8.72
C HIS A 388 -4.84 -47.90 -10.09
N TRP A 389 -4.01 -48.04 -11.13
CA TRP A 389 -4.27 -47.40 -12.43
C TRP A 389 -3.85 -48.21 -13.67
N VAL A 390 -2.86 -49.10 -13.59
CA VAL A 390 -2.35 -49.85 -14.76
C VAL A 390 -3.43 -50.72 -15.42
N HIS A 391 -4.51 -51.05 -14.70
CA HIS A 391 -5.65 -51.79 -15.25
C HIS A 391 -6.51 -50.99 -16.26
N PHE A 392 -6.33 -49.66 -16.36
CA PHE A 392 -6.93 -48.83 -17.42
C PHE A 392 -6.13 -48.82 -18.72
N ALA A 393 -4.87 -49.25 -18.71
CA ALA A 393 -4.02 -49.26 -19.89
C ALA A 393 -4.49 -50.31 -20.92
N PRO A 394 -4.33 -50.05 -22.23
CA PRO A 394 -4.52 -51.07 -23.28
C PRO A 394 -3.58 -52.26 -23.06
N LYS A 395 -4.05 -53.47 -23.39
CA LYS A 395 -3.31 -54.74 -23.19
C LYS A 395 -2.74 -55.30 -24.49
N SER A 396 -3.22 -54.79 -25.63
CA SER A 396 -2.74 -55.05 -26.98
C SER A 396 -2.82 -53.76 -27.80
N ASP A 397 -2.02 -53.66 -28.85
CA ASP A 397 -1.98 -52.51 -29.79
C ASP A 397 -3.30 -52.26 -30.57
N TYR A 398 -4.32 -53.10 -30.36
CA TYR A 398 -5.67 -52.97 -30.92
C TYR A 398 -6.72 -52.51 -29.88
N ASP A 399 -6.36 -52.43 -28.59
CA ASP A 399 -7.24 -51.92 -27.54
C ASP A 399 -7.26 -50.38 -27.57
N SER A 400 -8.38 -49.77 -27.18
CA SER A 400 -8.48 -48.31 -27.10
C SER A 400 -7.80 -47.74 -25.86
N SER A 401 -7.06 -46.65 -26.04
CA SER A 401 -6.45 -45.84 -24.98
C SER A 401 -7.44 -44.94 -24.23
N HIS A 402 -8.71 -44.86 -24.65
CA HIS A 402 -9.72 -43.95 -24.09
C HIS A 402 -9.80 -44.00 -22.54
N ASN A 403 -9.80 -45.19 -21.94
CA ASN A 403 -9.94 -45.35 -20.49
C ASN A 403 -8.74 -44.81 -19.70
N ILE A 404 -7.52 -44.88 -20.25
CA ILE A 404 -6.31 -44.33 -19.61
C ILE A 404 -6.20 -42.82 -19.88
N GLU A 405 -6.66 -42.35 -21.03
CA GLU A 405 -6.79 -40.92 -21.35
C GLU A 405 -7.82 -40.21 -20.47
N GLU A 406 -9.02 -40.76 -20.26
CA GLU A 406 -10.04 -40.22 -19.34
C GLU A 406 -9.56 -40.22 -17.87
N TYR A 407 -8.85 -41.29 -17.48
CA TYR A 407 -8.26 -41.38 -16.15
C TYR A 407 -7.20 -40.29 -15.92
N PHE A 408 -6.24 -40.14 -16.84
CA PHE A 408 -5.22 -39.08 -16.69
C PHE A 408 -5.75 -37.67 -16.97
N ALA A 409 -6.82 -37.50 -17.77
CA ALA A 409 -7.54 -36.23 -17.84
C ALA A 409 -8.19 -35.85 -16.49
N SER A 410 -8.71 -36.83 -15.76
CA SER A 410 -9.24 -36.63 -14.39
C SER A 410 -8.12 -36.28 -13.40
N VAL A 411 -6.96 -36.96 -13.49
CA VAL A 411 -5.75 -36.62 -12.70
C VAL A 411 -5.26 -35.21 -13.01
N ALA A 412 -5.16 -34.86 -14.30
CA ALA A 412 -4.72 -33.54 -14.76
C ALA A 412 -5.69 -32.45 -14.30
N SER A 413 -7.01 -32.70 -14.32
CA SER A 413 -8.01 -31.78 -13.77
C SER A 413 -7.83 -31.57 -12.27
N PHE A 414 -7.59 -32.65 -11.51
CA PHE A 414 -7.34 -32.56 -10.07
C PHE A 414 -6.05 -31.78 -9.74
N MET A 415 -4.94 -32.05 -10.44
CA MET A 415 -3.68 -31.31 -10.28
C MET A 415 -3.80 -29.85 -10.77
N SER A 416 -4.63 -29.58 -11.79
CA SER A 416 -4.94 -28.21 -12.24
C SER A 416 -5.68 -27.42 -11.16
N LEU A 417 -6.62 -28.05 -10.42
CA LEU A 417 -7.27 -27.41 -9.27
C LEU A 417 -6.28 -27.09 -8.14
N GLN A 418 -5.30 -27.97 -7.88
CA GLN A 418 -4.22 -27.71 -6.92
C GLN A 418 -3.34 -26.52 -7.34
N LEU A 419 -2.91 -26.47 -8.61
CA LEU A 419 -2.13 -25.36 -9.16
C LEU A 419 -2.92 -24.03 -9.12
N ARG A 420 -4.20 -24.05 -9.48
CA ARG A 420 -5.08 -22.87 -9.41
C ARG A 420 -5.29 -22.39 -7.97
N ASP A 421 -5.50 -23.28 -7.01
CA ASP A 421 -5.61 -22.95 -5.58
C ASP A 421 -4.34 -22.25 -5.05
N LEU A 422 -3.15 -22.68 -5.48
CA LEU A 422 -1.88 -22.03 -5.15
C LEU A 422 -1.75 -20.63 -5.77
N VAL A 423 -2.15 -20.47 -7.03
CA VAL A 423 -2.13 -19.14 -7.70
C VAL A 423 -3.11 -18.19 -7.02
N ILE A 424 -4.37 -18.61 -6.82
CA ILE A 424 -5.40 -17.79 -6.18
C ILE A 424 -4.92 -17.30 -4.82
N LYS A 425 -4.40 -18.19 -3.96
CA LYS A 425 -3.85 -17.79 -2.65
C LYS A 425 -2.63 -16.88 -2.75
N SER A 426 -1.79 -17.05 -3.77
CA SER A 426 -0.65 -16.13 -4.00
C SER A 426 -1.11 -14.73 -4.42
N LEU A 427 -2.28 -14.61 -5.08
CA LEU A 427 -2.90 -13.32 -5.40
C LEU A 427 -3.63 -12.74 -4.17
N GLU A 428 -4.39 -13.55 -3.42
CA GLU A 428 -5.05 -13.17 -2.17
C GLU A 428 -4.05 -12.64 -1.12
N ASP A 429 -2.91 -13.32 -0.94
CA ASP A 429 -1.83 -12.91 -0.03
C ASP A 429 -1.19 -11.59 -0.51
N LEU A 430 -1.05 -11.37 -1.83
CA LEU A 430 -0.51 -10.14 -2.41
C LEU A 430 -1.47 -8.94 -2.26
N VAL A 431 -2.78 -9.14 -2.49
CA VAL A 431 -3.81 -8.11 -2.20
C VAL A 431 -3.82 -7.79 -0.71
N SER A 432 -3.70 -8.81 0.16
CA SER A 432 -3.65 -8.64 1.62
C SER A 432 -2.45 -7.82 2.08
N PHE A 433 -1.30 -7.97 1.41
CA PHE A 433 -0.09 -7.18 1.63
C PHE A 433 -0.29 -5.70 1.28
N PHE A 434 -0.90 -5.36 0.14
CA PHE A 434 -1.23 -3.96 -0.17
C PHE A 434 -2.33 -3.39 0.73
N MET A 435 -3.30 -4.20 1.15
CA MET A 435 -4.40 -3.82 2.06
C MET A 435 -3.94 -3.36 3.45
N ILE A 436 -2.68 -3.55 3.83
CA ILE A 436 -2.07 -2.90 5.00
C ILE A 436 -2.23 -1.37 4.91
N HIS A 437 -2.10 -0.79 3.71
CA HIS A 437 -2.14 0.65 3.46
C HIS A 437 -3.52 1.18 3.03
N LYS A 438 -4.60 0.42 3.26
CA LYS A 438 -5.98 0.75 2.82
C LYS A 438 -6.54 2.07 3.34
N ALA A 439 -5.93 2.65 4.38
CA ALA A 439 -6.29 3.96 4.93
C ALA A 439 -5.87 5.13 4.01
N GLY A 440 -4.87 4.92 3.14
CA GLY A 440 -4.24 5.99 2.36
C GLY A 440 -3.19 6.77 3.15
N ASN A 441 -2.78 7.91 2.60
CA ASN A 441 -1.77 8.81 3.20
C ASN A 441 -2.11 10.30 3.07
N ASP A 442 -3.40 10.65 3.03
CA ASP A 442 -3.86 12.04 3.09
C ASP A 442 -3.77 12.58 4.55
N PHE A 443 -2.58 13.04 4.93
CA PHE A 443 -2.27 13.62 6.26
C PHE A 443 -2.80 15.06 6.40
N GLU A 444 -2.99 15.57 7.61
CA GLU A 444 -3.27 17.01 7.82
C GLU A 444 -1.97 17.83 7.79
N GLU A 445 -1.99 19.02 7.16
CA GLU A 445 -0.79 19.87 7.07
C GLU A 445 -0.55 20.64 8.39
N PRO A 446 0.69 20.71 8.90
CA PRO A 446 1.94 20.22 8.31
C PRO A 446 2.19 18.72 8.56
N TYR A 447 2.88 18.07 7.62
CA TYR A 447 3.29 16.66 7.71
C TYR A 447 3.95 16.29 9.06
N GLN A 448 3.50 15.17 9.64
CA GLN A 448 4.05 14.60 10.87
C GLN A 448 4.54 13.15 10.62
N GLU A 449 5.83 12.90 10.81
CA GLU A 449 6.45 11.58 10.61
C GLU A 449 5.80 10.47 11.46
N MET A 450 5.34 10.82 12.66
CA MET A 450 4.68 9.92 13.62
C MET A 450 3.28 9.43 13.17
N GLU A 451 2.75 9.88 12.04
CA GLU A 451 1.48 9.37 11.50
C GLU A 451 1.65 8.05 10.70
N PHE A 452 2.88 7.73 10.26
CA PHE A 452 3.14 6.66 9.28
C PHE A 452 4.05 5.51 9.77
N PHE A 453 3.88 5.07 11.02
CA PHE A 453 4.62 3.95 11.64
C PHE A 453 4.52 2.56 10.95
N MET A 454 3.76 2.42 9.86
CA MET A 454 3.70 1.19 9.06
C MET A 454 4.88 1.14 8.07
N PRO A 455 5.44 -0.04 7.74
CA PRO A 455 6.59 -0.12 6.83
C PRO A 455 6.20 0.22 5.39
N GLN A 456 6.89 1.18 4.78
CA GLN A 456 6.69 1.58 3.37
C GLN A 456 7.15 0.49 2.42
N LEU A 457 6.50 0.33 1.27
CA LEU A 457 6.80 -0.74 0.32
C LEU A 457 7.82 -0.31 -0.73
N ILE A 458 7.59 0.85 -1.36
CA ILE A 458 8.34 1.33 -2.53
C ILE A 458 8.92 2.72 -2.25
N MET A 459 10.18 2.93 -2.62
CA MET A 459 10.83 4.24 -2.64
C MET A 459 10.55 4.97 -3.96
N ILE A 460 10.15 6.23 -3.88
CA ILE A 460 10.01 7.15 -5.02
C ILE A 460 10.93 8.35 -4.78
N LYS A 461 11.77 8.71 -5.74
CA LYS A 461 12.65 9.88 -5.65
C LYS A 461 11.92 11.14 -6.07
N LEU A 462 12.23 12.26 -5.41
CA LEU A 462 11.93 13.58 -5.94
C LEU A 462 13.15 14.13 -6.67
N GLU A 463 12.96 14.49 -7.93
CA GLU A 463 13.99 15.03 -8.81
C GLU A 463 13.49 16.33 -9.44
N VAL A 464 14.40 17.24 -9.80
CA VAL A 464 14.05 18.50 -10.47
C VAL A 464 14.11 18.30 -11.98
N HIS A 465 12.98 18.52 -12.65
CA HIS A 465 12.89 18.65 -14.10
C HIS A 465 12.35 20.04 -14.41
N ASP A 466 13.25 21.02 -14.57
CA ASP A 466 12.94 22.45 -14.56
C ASP A 466 11.70 22.86 -15.39
N PRO A 467 10.78 23.67 -14.83
CA PRO A 467 10.77 24.28 -13.49
C PRO A 467 10.00 23.44 -12.44
N VAL A 468 9.85 22.12 -12.60
CA VAL A 468 8.91 21.29 -11.82
C VAL A 468 9.62 20.18 -11.05
N ILE A 469 9.15 19.89 -9.83
CA ILE A 469 9.55 18.70 -9.07
C ILE A 469 8.76 17.49 -9.59
N VAL A 470 9.46 16.44 -10.00
CA VAL A 470 8.86 15.21 -10.55
C VAL A 470 9.14 14.00 -9.66
N PHE A 471 8.23 13.03 -9.71
CA PHE A 471 8.38 11.72 -9.08
C PHE A 471 9.13 10.77 -10.02
N ASN A 472 10.24 10.19 -9.56
CA ASN A 472 11.01 9.17 -10.29
C ASN A 472 11.13 7.89 -9.44
N PRO A 473 10.52 6.76 -9.85
CA PRO A 473 9.65 6.58 -11.01
C PRO A 473 8.30 7.30 -10.84
N SER A 474 7.54 7.45 -11.92
CA SER A 474 6.23 8.11 -11.86
C SER A 474 5.17 7.23 -11.18
N PHE A 475 3.99 7.80 -10.92
CA PHE A 475 2.85 7.04 -10.41
C PHE A 475 2.19 6.10 -11.44
N ASP A 476 2.46 6.25 -12.73
CA ASP A 476 2.02 5.26 -13.72
C ASP A 476 3.02 4.08 -13.78
N ASP A 477 4.32 4.37 -13.71
CA ASP A 477 5.38 3.36 -13.60
C ASP A 477 5.26 2.52 -12.32
N CYS A 478 5.00 3.17 -11.17
CA CYS A 478 4.76 2.49 -9.90
C CYS A 478 3.52 1.58 -9.95
N TRP A 479 2.48 1.97 -10.69
CA TRP A 479 1.31 1.12 -10.89
C TRP A 479 1.61 -0.05 -11.82
N GLU A 480 2.35 0.17 -12.90
CA GLU A 480 2.80 -0.91 -13.78
C GLU A 480 3.68 -1.92 -13.02
N LEU A 481 4.59 -1.48 -12.16
CA LEU A 481 5.41 -2.33 -11.30
C LEU A 481 4.56 -3.24 -10.37
N ILE A 482 3.54 -2.65 -9.72
CA ILE A 482 2.60 -3.40 -8.86
C ILE A 482 1.76 -4.37 -9.69
N ARG A 483 1.13 -3.90 -10.79
CA ARG A 483 0.33 -4.73 -11.72
C ARG A 483 1.14 -5.90 -12.28
N ASN A 484 2.40 -5.67 -12.65
CA ASN A 484 3.30 -6.69 -13.17
C ASN A 484 3.60 -7.80 -12.16
N SER A 485 3.43 -7.54 -10.84
CA SER A 485 3.57 -8.59 -9.80
C SER A 485 2.49 -9.66 -9.93
N PHE A 486 1.24 -9.27 -10.20
CA PHE A 486 0.13 -10.19 -10.46
C PHE A 486 0.34 -10.97 -11.76
N LEU A 487 0.86 -10.30 -12.79
CA LEU A 487 1.17 -10.92 -14.08
C LEU A 487 2.34 -11.92 -13.98
N GLU A 488 3.36 -11.64 -13.18
CA GLU A 488 4.52 -12.51 -12.99
C GLU A 488 4.15 -13.80 -12.22
N ILE A 489 3.24 -13.72 -11.24
CA ILE A 489 2.64 -14.89 -10.58
C ILE A 489 1.95 -15.79 -11.61
N ILE A 490 1.06 -15.21 -12.43
CA ILE A 490 0.30 -15.96 -13.44
C ILE A 490 1.25 -16.56 -14.48
N LYS A 491 2.21 -15.79 -15.00
CA LYS A 491 3.24 -16.22 -15.95
C LYS A 491 4.04 -17.42 -15.44
N ASN A 492 4.49 -17.41 -14.19
CA ASN A 492 5.28 -18.53 -13.63
C ASN A 492 4.44 -19.76 -13.29
N SER A 493 3.11 -19.63 -13.25
CA SER A 493 2.19 -20.78 -13.13
C SER A 493 1.83 -21.45 -14.46
N ARG A 494 2.19 -20.84 -15.60
CA ARG A 494 1.98 -21.43 -16.95
C ARG A 494 3.07 -22.46 -17.27
N GLU A 495 2.76 -23.32 -18.24
CA GLU A 495 3.67 -24.34 -18.78
C GLU A 495 4.13 -25.41 -17.77
N ILE A 496 3.44 -25.57 -16.63
CA ILE A 496 3.66 -26.71 -15.72
C ILE A 496 3.13 -27.98 -16.40
N PRO A 497 3.96 -29.02 -16.62
CA PRO A 497 3.55 -30.21 -17.34
C PRO A 497 2.63 -31.09 -16.50
N LYS A 498 1.75 -31.84 -17.18
CA LYS A 498 1.01 -32.95 -16.58
C LYS A 498 1.97 -34.07 -16.16
N VAL A 499 1.55 -34.88 -15.19
CA VAL A 499 2.34 -36.02 -14.69
C VAL A 499 2.64 -37.07 -15.77
N GLU A 500 1.74 -37.21 -16.76
CA GLU A 500 1.90 -38.04 -17.96
C GLU A 500 3.23 -37.80 -18.69
N SER A 501 3.67 -36.54 -18.78
CA SER A 501 4.88 -36.13 -19.50
C SER A 501 6.19 -36.65 -18.88
N ILE A 502 6.14 -37.14 -17.63
CA ILE A 502 7.24 -37.84 -16.95
C ILE A 502 7.02 -39.36 -17.01
N LEU A 503 5.78 -39.83 -16.88
CA LEU A 503 5.42 -41.26 -16.88
C LEU A 503 5.60 -41.93 -18.24
N PHE A 504 5.36 -41.20 -19.33
CA PHE A 504 5.37 -41.70 -20.70
C PHE A 504 6.30 -40.82 -21.57
N PRO A 505 7.62 -41.12 -21.63
CA PRO A 505 8.58 -40.38 -22.43
C PRO A 505 8.23 -40.27 -23.91
N GLU A 506 7.38 -41.16 -24.41
CA GLU A 506 6.84 -41.23 -25.77
C GLU A 506 5.88 -40.07 -26.08
N LEU A 507 5.26 -39.47 -25.06
CA LEU A 507 4.34 -38.33 -25.19
C LEU A 507 5.07 -36.97 -25.21
N LYS A 508 6.40 -36.95 -25.22
CA LYS A 508 7.19 -35.72 -25.32
C LYS A 508 6.98 -35.04 -26.68
N GLY A 509 6.47 -33.81 -26.64
CA GLY A 509 6.12 -33.01 -27.82
C GLY A 509 4.61 -32.77 -27.96
N TYR A 510 3.77 -33.52 -27.26
CA TYR A 510 2.34 -33.21 -27.14
C TYR A 510 2.10 -32.09 -26.13
N ASN A 511 1.02 -31.32 -26.31
CA ASN A 511 0.64 -30.22 -25.41
C ASN A 511 0.00 -30.76 -24.11
N LEU A 512 0.84 -31.28 -23.22
CA LEU A 512 0.45 -31.86 -21.94
C LEU A 512 0.79 -30.90 -20.79
N ILE A 513 0.11 -29.76 -20.77
CA ILE A 513 0.22 -28.70 -19.75
C ILE A 513 -0.99 -28.77 -18.79
N LEU A 514 -0.82 -28.40 -17.52
CA LEU A 514 -1.89 -28.25 -16.53
C LEU A 514 -2.64 -26.92 -16.70
N GLY A 515 -3.94 -26.92 -16.39
CA GLY A 515 -4.74 -25.71 -16.34
C GLY A 515 -4.37 -24.85 -15.12
N THR A 516 -4.03 -23.59 -15.36
CA THR A 516 -3.76 -22.59 -14.31
C THR A 516 -4.80 -21.45 -14.39
N VAL A 517 -4.60 -20.37 -13.63
CA VAL A 517 -5.40 -19.12 -13.72
C VAL A 517 -4.93 -18.30 -14.92
N ASN A 518 -5.88 -17.79 -15.71
CA ASN A 518 -5.62 -16.96 -16.88
C ASN A 518 -5.78 -15.47 -16.57
N THR A 519 -5.15 -14.63 -17.38
CA THR A 519 -5.10 -13.16 -17.20
C THR A 519 -6.45 -12.48 -17.49
N GLU A 520 -7.34 -13.19 -18.17
CA GLU A 520 -8.65 -12.73 -18.64
C GLU A 520 -9.79 -13.18 -17.70
N GLU A 521 -9.48 -13.88 -16.61
CA GLU A 521 -10.47 -14.30 -15.61
C GLU A 521 -10.89 -13.13 -14.72
N LYS A 522 -12.20 -12.93 -14.53
CA LYS A 522 -12.75 -11.83 -13.72
C LYS A 522 -12.09 -11.72 -12.34
N LEU A 523 -11.80 -12.84 -11.70
CA LEU A 523 -11.13 -12.91 -10.40
C LEU A 523 -9.79 -12.16 -10.36
N VAL A 524 -9.03 -12.17 -11.47
CA VAL A 524 -7.75 -11.44 -11.59
C VAL A 524 -8.00 -9.93 -11.72
N SER A 525 -9.02 -9.51 -12.46
CA SER A 525 -9.46 -8.10 -12.48
C SER A 525 -9.88 -7.68 -11.07
N ASP A 526 -10.80 -8.41 -10.44
CA ASP A 526 -11.32 -8.10 -9.10
C ASP A 526 -10.18 -7.89 -8.07
N PHE A 527 -9.11 -8.69 -8.11
CA PHE A 527 -7.92 -8.51 -7.26
C PHE A 527 -7.04 -7.29 -7.63
N VAL A 528 -6.84 -7.03 -8.92
CA VAL A 528 -6.06 -5.88 -9.40
C VAL A 528 -6.80 -4.57 -9.12
N ASP A 529 -8.10 -4.53 -9.40
CA ASP A 529 -9.00 -3.39 -9.16
C ASP A 529 -9.08 -3.07 -7.65
N GLN A 530 -9.22 -4.10 -6.79
CA GLN A 530 -9.17 -3.96 -5.34
C GLN A 530 -7.81 -3.42 -4.84
N THR A 531 -6.71 -3.75 -5.52
CA THR A 531 -5.39 -3.19 -5.21
C THR A 531 -5.26 -1.75 -5.69
N PHE A 532 -5.87 -1.42 -6.84
CA PHE A 532 -5.86 -0.07 -7.41
C PHE A 532 -6.61 0.94 -6.53
N GLU A 533 -7.73 0.56 -5.91
CA GLU A 533 -8.42 1.42 -4.92
C GLU A 533 -7.55 1.80 -3.73
N VAL A 534 -6.66 0.90 -3.29
CA VAL A 534 -5.72 1.19 -2.20
C VAL A 534 -4.56 2.02 -2.71
N TYR A 535 -4.06 1.72 -3.90
CA TYR A 535 -3.00 2.46 -4.59
C TYR A 535 -3.35 3.94 -4.75
N GLN A 536 -4.53 4.27 -5.29
CA GLN A 536 -5.01 5.64 -5.47
C GLN A 536 -5.04 6.45 -4.17
N LYS A 537 -5.51 5.85 -3.07
CA LYS A 537 -5.52 6.48 -1.73
C LYS A 537 -4.13 6.77 -1.18
N ASN A 538 -3.10 6.13 -1.73
CA ASN A 538 -1.70 6.34 -1.37
C ASN A 538 -0.96 7.31 -2.33
N GLN A 539 -1.63 7.85 -3.35
CA GLN A 539 -1.04 8.91 -4.19
C GLN A 539 -1.16 10.31 -3.57
N VAL A 540 -2.13 10.53 -2.66
CA VAL A 540 -2.51 11.87 -2.18
C VAL A 540 -1.39 12.52 -1.34
N GLY A 541 -0.87 11.79 -0.35
CA GLY A 541 0.20 12.27 0.54
C GLY A 541 1.44 12.76 -0.19
N PRO A 542 2.01 11.99 -1.14
CA PRO A 542 3.14 12.43 -1.96
C PRO A 542 2.91 13.76 -2.70
N HIS A 543 1.75 13.94 -3.34
CA HIS A 543 1.40 15.20 -4.02
C HIS A 543 1.20 16.34 -3.01
N LYS A 544 0.65 16.04 -1.83
CA LYS A 544 0.47 17.00 -0.73
C LYS A 544 1.81 17.45 -0.15
N TYR A 545 2.79 16.55 -0.01
CA TYR A 545 4.12 16.86 0.51
C TYR A 545 4.90 17.83 -0.40
N LEU A 546 4.61 17.89 -1.70
CA LEU A 546 5.18 18.93 -2.58
C LEU A 546 4.81 20.36 -2.12
N ASN A 547 3.72 20.56 -1.37
CA ASN A 547 3.39 21.87 -0.79
C ASN A 547 4.48 22.41 0.14
N VAL A 548 5.28 21.55 0.77
CA VAL A 548 6.40 21.94 1.65
C VAL A 548 7.50 22.67 0.87
N TYR A 549 7.67 22.36 -0.42
CA TYR A 549 8.69 22.97 -1.29
C TYR A 549 8.25 24.28 -1.96
N LYS A 550 6.95 24.58 -2.02
CA LYS A 550 6.40 25.78 -2.71
C LYS A 550 7.00 27.11 -2.24
N LYS A 551 7.48 27.19 -1.00
CA LYS A 551 8.22 28.37 -0.48
C LYS A 551 9.60 28.59 -1.11
N TYR A 552 10.01 27.72 -2.04
CA TYR A 552 11.26 27.76 -2.80
C TYR A 552 11.05 27.69 -4.32
N ASP A 553 9.81 27.83 -4.82
CA ASP A 553 9.52 27.80 -6.27
C ASP A 553 10.37 28.83 -7.06
N ASP A 554 10.79 29.92 -6.41
CA ASP A 554 11.66 30.94 -6.98
C ASP A 554 13.10 30.45 -7.29
N LEU A 555 13.50 29.29 -6.76
CA LEU A 555 14.74 28.59 -7.14
C LEU A 555 14.55 27.67 -8.36
N LEU A 556 13.31 27.29 -8.69
CA LEU A 556 12.97 26.37 -9.79
C LEU A 556 12.59 27.11 -11.07
N ASP A 557 11.85 28.21 -10.96
CA ASP A 557 11.39 29.04 -12.09
C ASP A 557 12.43 30.08 -12.59
N ASN A 558 13.63 30.09 -12.00
CA ASN A 558 14.70 31.07 -12.17
C ASN A 558 14.38 32.52 -11.74
N MET A 559 13.27 32.78 -11.03
CA MET A 559 12.94 34.13 -10.55
C MET A 559 13.95 34.64 -9.51
N ALA A 560 14.53 33.77 -8.68
CA ALA A 560 15.62 34.16 -7.77
C ALA A 560 16.86 34.64 -8.54
N GLU A 561 17.23 33.96 -9.63
CA GLU A 561 18.38 34.31 -10.48
C GLU A 561 18.12 35.63 -11.23
N GLN A 562 16.88 35.88 -11.66
CA GLN A 562 16.44 37.17 -12.20
C GLN A 562 16.47 38.28 -11.14
N ASN A 563 16.00 38.01 -9.92
CA ASN A 563 16.01 38.95 -8.81
C ASN A 563 17.45 39.34 -8.38
N ILE A 564 18.41 38.40 -8.41
CA ILE A 564 19.83 38.73 -8.23
C ILE A 564 20.37 39.53 -9.43
N THR A 565 19.96 39.20 -10.65
CA THR A 565 20.34 39.96 -11.86
C THR A 565 19.76 41.38 -11.89
N ALA A 566 18.65 41.65 -11.21
CA ALA A 566 18.10 42.99 -11.02
C ALA A 566 18.90 43.77 -9.96
N PHE A 567 19.10 43.18 -8.77
CA PHE A 567 19.92 43.73 -7.69
C PHE A 567 21.33 44.12 -8.18
N LEU A 568 22.01 43.25 -8.94
CA LEU A 568 23.34 43.52 -9.49
C LEU A 568 23.40 44.58 -10.62
N LYS A 569 22.28 45.21 -10.99
CA LYS A 569 22.23 46.38 -11.89
C LYS A 569 21.98 47.70 -11.16
N GLU A 570 21.56 47.64 -9.90
CA GLU A 570 21.31 48.81 -9.05
C GLU A 570 22.55 49.12 -8.20
N ASN A 571 22.66 50.37 -7.73
CA ASN A 571 23.74 50.76 -6.83
C ASN A 571 23.32 50.48 -5.38
N HIS A 572 23.99 49.52 -4.75
CA HIS A 572 23.72 49.07 -3.39
C HIS A 572 24.93 49.26 -2.46
N GLU A 573 24.69 49.41 -1.16
CA GLU A 573 25.74 49.49 -0.15
C GLU A 573 26.20 48.10 0.29
N ILE A 574 27.37 48.00 0.94
CA ILE A 574 27.95 46.70 1.33
C ILE A 574 27.03 45.93 2.29
N GLU A 575 26.32 46.61 3.21
CA GLU A 575 25.37 45.91 4.11
C GLU A 575 24.16 45.34 3.36
N ASP A 576 23.74 45.89 2.21
CA ASP A 576 22.69 45.28 1.38
C ASP A 576 23.12 43.90 0.88
N PHE A 577 24.37 43.78 0.40
CA PHE A 577 24.97 42.50 0.01
C PHE A 577 25.06 41.55 1.21
N VAL A 578 25.49 42.04 2.37
CA VAL A 578 25.54 41.24 3.61
C VAL A 578 24.15 40.71 3.99
N VAL A 579 23.11 41.56 3.99
CA VAL A 579 21.72 41.18 4.28
C VAL A 579 21.20 40.16 3.26
N ARG A 580 21.49 40.36 1.97
CA ARG A 580 21.09 39.44 0.89
C ARG A 580 21.75 38.07 1.04
N ILE A 581 23.08 38.02 1.23
CA ILE A 581 23.87 36.81 1.47
C ILE A 581 23.39 36.08 2.74
N ARG A 582 23.15 36.82 3.83
CA ARG A 582 22.63 36.30 5.10
C ARG A 582 21.24 35.65 4.93
N SER A 583 20.35 36.24 4.12
CA SER A 583 19.04 35.68 3.80
C SER A 583 19.14 34.40 2.96
N ILE A 584 19.98 34.38 1.92
CA ILE A 584 20.19 33.20 1.07
C ILE A 584 20.82 32.05 1.88
N LYS A 585 21.83 32.35 2.72
CA LYS A 585 22.46 31.37 3.62
C LYS A 585 21.46 30.76 4.61
N ARG A 586 20.52 31.56 5.14
CA ARG A 586 19.41 31.05 5.96
C ARG A 586 18.52 30.10 5.15
N ARG A 587 18.05 30.50 3.96
CA ARG A 587 17.20 29.66 3.10
C ARG A 587 17.88 28.34 2.76
N ARG A 588 19.17 28.36 2.39
CA ARG A 588 19.97 27.14 2.13
C ARG A 588 20.01 26.22 3.35
N ASN A 589 20.20 26.78 4.55
CA ASN A 589 20.21 26.00 5.78
C ASN A 589 18.83 25.45 6.16
N GLU A 590 17.73 26.15 5.85
CA GLU A 590 16.38 25.59 5.99
C GLU A 590 16.19 24.36 5.09
N ILE A 591 16.56 24.46 3.80
CA ILE A 591 16.46 23.35 2.83
C ILE A 591 17.33 22.17 3.30
N ALA A 592 18.58 22.43 3.70
CA ALA A 592 19.49 21.41 4.23
C ALA A 592 19.03 20.76 5.55
N SER A 593 18.04 21.34 6.24
CA SER A 593 17.44 20.78 7.46
C SER A 593 16.14 20.00 7.22
N MET A 594 15.66 19.92 5.97
CA MET A 594 14.48 19.14 5.62
C MET A 594 14.75 17.62 5.70
N HIS A 595 13.68 16.85 5.90
CA HIS A 595 13.74 15.38 5.86
C HIS A 595 14.45 14.91 4.59
N ILE A 596 15.28 13.86 4.71
CA ILE A 596 15.96 13.20 3.58
C ILE A 596 15.08 12.09 3.01
N THR A 597 14.32 11.42 3.88
CA THR A 597 13.31 10.40 3.53
C THR A 597 11.98 10.72 4.20
N VAL A 598 10.86 10.44 3.54
CA VAL A 598 9.52 10.84 3.99
C VAL A 598 8.56 9.64 3.94
N PRO A 599 8.32 8.93 5.06
CA PRO A 599 7.37 7.82 5.12
C PRO A 599 5.91 8.31 4.95
N LEU A 600 5.19 7.72 3.98
CA LEU A 600 3.83 8.07 3.57
C LEU A 600 3.02 6.78 3.26
N ALA A 601 2.73 6.02 4.31
CA ALA A 601 2.05 4.71 4.27
C ALA A 601 2.66 3.71 3.26
N MET A 602 2.12 3.56 2.04
CA MET A 602 2.65 2.64 1.02
C MET A 602 4.00 3.08 0.44
N PHE A 603 4.25 4.40 0.37
CA PHE A 603 5.45 4.95 -0.27
C PHE A 603 6.38 5.61 0.74
N CYS A 604 7.68 5.58 0.46
CA CYS A 604 8.62 6.53 1.03
C CYS A 604 9.09 7.47 -0.09
N LEU A 605 9.16 8.76 0.17
CA LEU A 605 9.89 9.66 -0.72
C LEU A 605 11.37 9.68 -0.33
N ASP A 606 12.26 9.62 -1.32
CA ASP A 606 13.67 10.01 -1.20
C ASP A 606 13.80 11.42 -1.78
N THR A 607 14.20 12.35 -0.93
CA THR A 607 14.28 13.77 -1.23
C THR A 607 15.71 14.29 -1.22
N MET A 608 16.70 13.40 -1.08
CA MET A 608 18.11 13.76 -0.96
C MET A 608 18.58 14.60 -2.16
N SER A 609 18.28 14.13 -3.38
CA SER A 609 18.66 14.80 -4.64
C SER A 609 18.03 16.18 -4.77
N LEU A 610 16.72 16.30 -4.48
CA LEU A 610 15.97 17.56 -4.50
C LEU A 610 16.52 18.57 -3.48
N ASN A 611 16.74 18.14 -2.23
CA ASN A 611 17.27 19.01 -1.18
C ASN A 611 18.70 19.47 -1.52
N TYR A 612 19.52 18.60 -2.13
CA TYR A 612 20.86 18.94 -2.60
C TYR A 612 20.83 19.98 -3.74
N ASP A 613 20.05 19.74 -4.80
CA ASP A 613 19.95 20.65 -5.95
C ASP A 613 19.45 22.04 -5.53
N LEU A 614 18.39 22.11 -4.72
CA LEU A 614 17.90 23.38 -4.17
C LEU A 614 18.94 24.08 -3.26
N CYS A 615 19.78 23.33 -2.55
CA CYS A 615 20.90 23.90 -1.79
C CYS A 615 21.99 24.47 -2.70
N GLU A 616 22.34 23.79 -3.80
CA GLU A 616 23.33 24.27 -4.77
C GLU A 616 22.83 25.48 -5.55
N ARG A 617 21.55 25.54 -5.93
CA ARG A 617 20.93 26.74 -6.52
C ARG A 617 21.01 27.93 -5.57
N ALA A 618 20.69 27.74 -4.29
CA ALA A 618 20.86 28.77 -3.26
C ALA A 618 22.34 29.14 -3.03
N GLN A 619 23.26 28.19 -3.12
CA GLN A 619 24.70 28.45 -3.04
C GLN A 619 25.20 29.29 -4.23
N ASN A 620 24.81 28.96 -5.45
CA ASN A 620 25.16 29.68 -6.68
C ASN A 620 24.69 31.14 -6.65
N LEU A 621 23.45 31.40 -6.21
CA LEU A 621 22.92 32.76 -6.01
C LEU A 621 23.80 33.59 -5.05
N LYS A 622 24.29 32.97 -3.98
CA LYS A 622 25.15 33.59 -2.97
C LYS A 622 26.57 33.83 -3.52
N ASP A 623 27.12 32.86 -4.24
CA ASP A 623 28.47 32.96 -4.83
C ASP A 623 28.51 33.99 -5.97
N ARG A 624 27.43 34.14 -6.74
CA ARG A 624 27.29 35.17 -7.79
C ARG A 624 27.29 36.61 -7.22
N LEU A 625 26.69 36.83 -6.05
CA LEU A 625 26.79 38.12 -5.34
C LEU A 625 28.23 38.42 -4.88
N ILE A 626 28.92 37.40 -4.36
CA ILE A 626 30.30 37.53 -3.87
C ILE A 626 31.25 37.80 -5.03
N GLN A 627 31.14 37.05 -6.12
CA GLN A 627 31.96 37.21 -7.32
C GLN A 627 31.81 38.61 -7.93
N PHE A 628 30.60 39.16 -8.01
CA PHE A 628 30.38 40.53 -8.45
C PHE A 628 31.19 41.54 -7.61
N GLN A 629 31.20 41.40 -6.27
CA GLN A 629 31.94 42.30 -5.40
C GLN A 629 33.46 42.09 -5.47
N VAL A 630 33.93 40.87 -5.72
CA VAL A 630 35.35 40.60 -6.06
C VAL A 630 35.75 41.35 -7.33
N ASP A 631 34.93 41.28 -8.38
CA ASP A 631 35.23 41.93 -9.66
C ASP A 631 35.13 43.47 -9.58
N VAL A 632 34.15 44.01 -8.85
CA VAL A 632 34.07 45.44 -8.51
C VAL A 632 35.32 45.90 -7.76
N ASN A 633 35.76 45.13 -6.75
CA ASN A 633 36.97 45.45 -6.00
C ASN A 633 38.23 45.40 -6.89
N ARG A 634 38.41 44.36 -7.71
CA ARG A 634 39.55 44.24 -8.64
C ARG A 634 39.60 45.43 -9.61
N ASN A 635 38.45 45.76 -10.23
CA ASN A 635 38.36 46.87 -11.19
C ASN A 635 38.64 48.24 -10.53
N MET A 636 38.03 48.51 -9.37
CA MET A 636 38.23 49.77 -8.66
C MET A 636 39.66 49.91 -8.13
N ASN A 637 40.23 48.85 -7.56
CA ASN A 637 41.57 48.88 -6.99
C ASN A 637 42.64 49.00 -8.10
N THR A 638 42.42 48.36 -9.26
CA THR A 638 43.23 48.60 -10.48
C THR A 638 43.14 50.04 -10.95
N SER A 639 41.93 50.63 -10.96
CA SER A 639 41.72 52.04 -11.35
C SER A 639 42.43 53.03 -10.40
N ILE A 640 42.46 52.76 -9.09
CA ILE A 640 43.17 53.61 -8.12
C ILE A 640 44.69 53.46 -8.28
N CYS A 641 45.22 52.23 -8.42
CA CYS A 641 46.64 52.00 -8.74
C CYS A 641 47.07 52.69 -10.04
N ASN A 642 46.23 52.66 -11.08
CA ASN A 642 46.53 53.33 -12.36
C ASN A 642 46.50 54.86 -12.23
N GLN A 643 45.66 55.43 -11.37
CA GLN A 643 45.70 56.87 -11.05
C GLN A 643 46.97 57.25 -10.31
N TYR A 644 47.43 56.44 -9.34
CA TYR A 644 48.72 56.66 -8.69
C TYR A 644 49.91 56.54 -9.66
N ASN A 645 49.96 55.50 -10.49
CA ASN A 645 50.95 55.38 -11.59
C ASN A 645 50.96 56.63 -12.48
N THR A 646 49.80 57.05 -12.98
CA THR A 646 49.69 58.23 -13.87
C THR A 646 50.23 59.51 -13.22
N ILE A 647 50.05 59.68 -11.91
CA ILE A 647 50.62 60.80 -11.17
C ILE A 647 52.13 60.62 -11.01
N ALA A 648 52.59 59.43 -10.58
CA ALA A 648 53.99 59.09 -10.35
C ALA A 648 54.85 59.25 -11.60
N ASP A 649 54.40 58.69 -12.73
CA ASP A 649 55.03 58.84 -14.04
C ASP A 649 55.14 60.33 -14.40
N LYS A 650 54.03 61.08 -14.28
CA LYS A 650 53.99 62.48 -14.69
C LYS A 650 54.89 63.38 -13.84
N VAL A 651 54.92 63.21 -12.51
CA VAL A 651 55.82 63.99 -11.64
C VAL A 651 57.29 63.56 -11.71
N SER A 652 57.58 62.43 -12.35
CA SER A 652 58.95 61.93 -12.58
C SER A 652 59.52 62.32 -13.94
N GLU A 653 58.75 62.99 -14.80
CA GLU A 653 59.26 63.57 -16.04
C GLU A 653 60.33 64.63 -15.76
N ILE A 654 61.35 64.68 -16.63
CA ILE A 654 62.37 65.74 -16.60
C ILE A 654 61.93 66.82 -17.58
N PRO A 655 61.61 68.05 -17.14
CA PRO A 655 61.15 69.11 -18.03
C PRO A 655 62.29 69.54 -18.98
N ALA A 656 61.96 69.69 -20.26
CA ALA A 656 62.91 70.06 -21.31
C ALA A 656 63.08 71.58 -21.46
N ASN A 657 62.12 72.37 -20.97
CA ASN A 657 62.13 73.83 -20.98
C ASN A 657 61.42 74.41 -19.74
N THR A 658 61.55 75.73 -19.56
CA THR A 658 61.07 76.47 -18.39
C THR A 658 59.53 76.52 -18.31
N GLU A 659 58.82 76.43 -19.43
CA GLU A 659 57.35 76.40 -19.49
C GLU A 659 56.80 75.04 -19.00
N GLU A 660 57.42 73.94 -19.44
CA GLU A 660 57.17 72.60 -18.92
C GLU A 660 57.48 72.51 -17.41
N LEU A 661 58.62 73.06 -16.97
CA LEU A 661 59.04 73.07 -15.56
C LEU A 661 57.98 73.70 -14.65
N VAL A 662 57.45 74.87 -15.02
CA VAL A 662 56.39 75.56 -14.25
C VAL A 662 55.11 74.75 -14.25
N SER A 663 54.67 74.24 -15.41
CA SER A 663 53.47 73.40 -15.51
C SER A 663 53.56 72.12 -14.65
N LEU A 664 54.77 71.59 -14.50
CA LEU A 664 55.06 70.38 -13.73
C LEU A 664 55.11 70.67 -12.21
N ILE A 665 55.63 71.83 -11.81
CA ILE A 665 55.55 72.33 -10.42
C ILE A 665 54.09 72.55 -10.01
N GLU A 666 53.26 73.17 -10.86
CA GLU A 666 51.82 73.30 -10.60
C GLU A 666 51.11 71.95 -10.50
N PHE A 667 51.41 71.02 -11.41
CA PHE A 667 50.83 69.69 -11.42
C PHE A 667 51.21 68.88 -10.18
N LEU A 668 52.47 68.94 -9.75
CA LEU A 668 52.96 68.31 -8.53
C LEU A 668 52.25 68.85 -7.29
N LYS A 669 52.18 70.18 -7.16
CA LYS A 669 51.49 70.86 -6.06
C LYS A 669 50.01 70.47 -5.99
N LYS A 670 49.29 70.55 -7.12
CA LYS A 670 47.89 70.14 -7.23
C LYS A 670 47.67 68.65 -6.93
N SER A 671 48.63 67.79 -7.31
CA SER A 671 48.56 66.35 -7.07
C SER A 671 48.77 65.98 -5.60
N SER A 672 49.69 66.66 -4.92
CA SER A 672 49.92 66.52 -3.48
C SER A 672 48.77 67.12 -2.67
N ASP A 673 48.43 68.40 -2.87
CA ASP A 673 47.45 69.15 -2.06
C ASP A 673 46.00 68.66 -2.23
N VAL A 674 45.64 68.04 -3.37
CA VAL A 674 44.24 67.69 -3.68
C VAL A 674 44.08 66.25 -4.18
N THR A 675 44.82 65.83 -5.21
CA THR A 675 44.53 64.57 -5.89
C THR A 675 44.81 63.35 -5.01
N VAL A 676 45.95 63.32 -4.31
CA VAL A 676 46.29 62.19 -3.41
C VAL A 676 45.38 62.14 -2.18
N PHE A 677 44.88 63.25 -1.67
CA PHE A 677 43.84 63.23 -0.61
C PHE A 677 42.53 62.59 -1.07
N LYS A 678 42.14 62.78 -2.35
CA LYS A 678 40.99 62.07 -2.96
C LYS A 678 41.26 60.57 -3.10
N LEU A 679 42.46 60.17 -3.56
CA LEU A 679 42.84 58.76 -3.68
C LEU A 679 42.93 58.07 -2.31
N ARG A 680 43.50 58.75 -1.29
CA ARG A 680 43.51 58.30 0.12
C ARG A 680 42.10 58.22 0.75
N ARG A 681 41.06 58.85 0.17
CA ARG A 681 39.65 58.57 0.52
C ARG A 681 39.17 57.29 -0.16
N GLN A 682 39.32 57.16 -1.48
CA GLN A 682 38.94 55.95 -2.22
C GLN A 682 39.63 54.67 -1.73
N LEU A 683 40.80 54.82 -1.08
CA LEU A 683 41.51 53.77 -0.38
C LEU A 683 40.77 53.25 0.86
N ARG A 684 40.08 54.10 1.63
CA ARG A 684 39.27 53.66 2.78
C ARG A 684 38.05 52.89 2.31
N ASP A 685 37.39 53.41 1.27
CA ASP A 685 36.32 52.71 0.56
C ASP A 685 36.81 51.31 0.04
N ALA A 686 38.12 51.15 -0.25
CA ALA A 686 38.73 49.87 -0.63
C ALA A 686 39.05 48.94 0.55
N ILE A 687 39.36 49.48 1.73
CA ILE A 687 39.51 48.71 2.97
C ILE A 687 38.14 48.11 3.35
N GLU A 688 37.08 48.92 3.37
CA GLU A 688 35.71 48.48 3.69
C GLU A 688 35.22 47.36 2.74
N ARG A 689 35.53 47.48 1.43
CA ARG A 689 35.29 46.40 0.45
C ARG A 689 36.11 45.14 0.74
N LEU A 690 37.37 45.27 1.16
CA LEU A 690 38.24 44.14 1.46
C LEU A 690 37.81 43.43 2.75
N GLU A 691 37.42 44.15 3.79
CA GLU A 691 36.91 43.57 5.05
C GLU A 691 35.69 42.68 4.77
N PHE A 692 34.73 43.15 3.97
CA PHE A 692 33.62 42.31 3.48
C PHE A 692 34.11 41.09 2.69
N LEU A 693 35.07 41.26 1.77
CA LEU A 693 35.56 40.14 0.96
C LEU A 693 36.33 39.10 1.78
N MET A 694 36.97 39.47 2.89
CA MET A 694 37.65 38.52 3.79
C MET A 694 36.66 37.61 4.54
N ASP A 695 35.42 38.07 4.81
CA ASP A 695 34.37 37.28 5.47
C ASP A 695 33.65 36.30 4.53
N TYR A 696 33.66 36.55 3.22
CA TYR A 696 32.82 35.82 2.25
C TYR A 696 33.55 35.20 1.05
N ALA A 697 34.71 35.72 0.63
CA ALA A 697 35.39 35.34 -0.61
C ALA A 697 36.74 34.65 -0.37
N VAL A 698 37.11 33.74 -1.28
CA VAL A 698 38.49 33.22 -1.37
C VAL A 698 39.20 33.98 -2.48
N LEU A 699 40.00 34.99 -2.10
CA LEU A 699 40.69 35.86 -3.05
C LEU A 699 41.88 35.14 -3.72
N PRO A 700 42.03 35.22 -5.06
CA PRO A 700 43.19 34.68 -5.75
C PRO A 700 44.46 35.49 -5.43
N GLN A 701 45.62 34.85 -5.61
CA GLN A 701 46.92 35.44 -5.26
C GLN A 701 47.23 36.77 -5.99
N GLU A 702 46.61 37.01 -7.15
CA GLU A 702 46.72 38.24 -7.93
C GLU A 702 45.93 39.40 -7.30
N ASP A 703 44.71 39.15 -6.81
CA ASP A 703 43.93 40.15 -6.09
C ASP A 703 44.58 40.50 -4.74
N ILE A 704 45.16 39.50 -4.05
CA ILE A 704 45.93 39.72 -2.82
C ILE A 704 47.17 40.60 -3.08
N LYS A 705 47.86 40.42 -4.22
CA LYS A 705 48.96 41.28 -4.65
C LYS A 705 48.46 42.69 -4.99
N LEU A 706 47.37 42.82 -5.75
CA LEU A 706 46.77 44.10 -6.13
C LEU A 706 46.37 44.92 -4.90
N ASN A 707 45.72 44.30 -3.92
CA ASN A 707 45.36 44.93 -2.65
C ASN A 707 46.63 45.37 -1.87
N SER A 708 47.65 44.51 -1.79
CA SER A 708 48.93 44.85 -1.15
C SER A 708 49.60 46.07 -1.81
N THR A 709 49.68 46.11 -3.14
CA THR A 709 50.22 47.26 -3.89
C THR A 709 49.39 48.51 -3.65
N LEU A 710 48.05 48.40 -3.64
CA LEU A 710 47.15 49.51 -3.38
C LEU A 710 47.38 50.15 -2.00
N PHE A 711 47.64 49.35 -0.97
CA PHE A 711 47.90 49.87 0.38
C PHE A 711 49.31 50.43 0.59
N LEU A 712 50.27 50.13 -0.30
CA LEU A 712 51.64 50.70 -0.26
C LEU A 712 51.77 52.03 -1.03
N TRP A 713 50.89 52.28 -2.00
CA TRP A 713 50.89 53.54 -2.77
C TRP A 713 50.90 54.85 -1.97
N PRO A 714 50.19 54.99 -0.82
CA PRO A 714 50.15 56.23 -0.06
C PRO A 714 51.51 56.69 0.47
N ASP A 715 52.43 55.75 0.73
CA ASP A 715 53.79 56.04 1.20
C ASP A 715 54.70 56.26 -0.01
N GLN A 716 54.67 55.34 -0.98
CA GLN A 716 55.46 55.40 -2.21
C GLN A 716 55.25 56.69 -3.01
N ILE A 717 54.02 57.21 -3.06
CA ILE A 717 53.75 58.47 -3.77
C ILE A 717 54.33 59.70 -3.06
N GLU A 718 54.48 59.67 -1.74
CA GLU A 718 55.07 60.78 -0.98
C GLU A 718 56.60 60.80 -1.14
N ASP A 719 57.25 59.62 -1.12
CA ASP A 719 58.66 59.46 -1.50
C ASP A 719 58.91 60.02 -2.92
N ILE A 720 58.04 59.68 -3.87
CA ILE A 720 58.12 60.17 -5.27
C ILE A 720 57.90 61.70 -5.32
N PHE A 721 56.95 62.24 -4.55
CA PHE A 721 56.74 63.69 -4.46
C PHE A 721 57.90 64.44 -3.79
N GLU A 722 58.59 63.86 -2.79
CA GLU A 722 59.78 64.48 -2.20
C GLU A 722 60.98 64.45 -3.16
N ASN A 723 61.22 63.32 -3.83
CA ASN A 723 62.24 63.22 -4.88
C ASN A 723 61.95 64.18 -6.06
N SER A 724 60.69 64.28 -6.50
CA SER A 724 60.26 65.22 -7.55
C SER A 724 60.41 66.69 -7.10
N ARG A 725 59.99 67.05 -5.87
CA ARG A 725 60.22 68.39 -5.30
C ARG A 725 61.70 68.76 -5.33
N ASN A 726 62.58 67.85 -4.89
CA ASN A 726 64.02 68.07 -4.93
C ASN A 726 64.58 68.19 -6.36
N LEU A 727 64.13 67.38 -7.32
CA LEU A 727 64.54 67.47 -8.71
C LEU A 727 64.11 68.80 -9.37
N LEU A 728 62.86 69.21 -9.17
CA LEU A 728 62.31 70.43 -9.76
C LEU A 728 62.87 71.70 -9.14
N LEU A 729 63.21 71.70 -7.84
CA LEU A 729 63.96 72.79 -7.20
C LEU A 729 65.36 72.94 -7.83
N ASN A 730 66.16 71.87 -7.90
CA ASN A 730 67.48 71.91 -8.55
C ASN A 730 67.38 72.33 -10.03
N LYS A 731 66.31 71.94 -10.74
CA LYS A 731 66.06 72.35 -12.14
C LYS A 731 65.64 73.82 -12.25
N ARG A 732 64.86 74.34 -11.30
CA ARG A 732 64.52 75.77 -11.20
C ARG A 732 65.76 76.61 -10.91
N ASP A 733 66.58 76.20 -9.94
CA ASP A 733 67.82 76.90 -9.60
C ASP A 733 68.78 76.94 -10.81
N GLN A 734 68.90 75.82 -11.55
CA GLN A 734 69.66 75.77 -12.80
C GLN A 734 69.07 76.69 -13.88
N ALA A 735 67.74 76.69 -14.07
CA ALA A 735 67.08 77.58 -15.03
C ALA A 735 67.24 79.06 -14.68
N GLU A 736 67.15 79.42 -13.40
CA GLU A 736 67.44 80.77 -12.91
C GLU A 736 68.91 81.15 -13.15
N MET A 737 69.86 80.25 -12.89
CA MET A 737 71.29 80.47 -13.16
C MET A 737 71.58 80.63 -14.66
N ASP A 738 70.99 79.78 -15.50
CA ASP A 738 71.15 79.86 -16.97
C ASP A 738 70.47 81.11 -17.54
N LEU A 739 69.35 81.57 -16.97
CA LEU A 739 68.71 82.83 -17.30
C LEU A 739 69.56 84.03 -16.90
N ILE A 740 70.07 84.09 -15.66
CA ILE A 740 70.99 85.15 -15.19
C ILE A 740 72.23 85.19 -16.09
N LYS A 741 72.80 84.02 -16.40
CA LYS A 741 73.93 83.89 -17.33
C LYS A 741 73.57 84.41 -18.73
N ARG A 742 72.43 84.00 -19.29
CA ARG A 742 71.91 84.45 -20.58
C ARG A 742 71.70 85.95 -20.62
N CYS A 743 71.14 86.57 -19.58
CA CYS A 743 71.01 88.02 -19.47
C CYS A 743 72.37 88.73 -19.45
N SER A 744 73.37 88.19 -18.73
CA SER A 744 74.73 88.77 -18.72
C SER A 744 75.47 88.59 -20.06
N GLU A 745 75.31 87.46 -20.73
CA GLU A 745 75.87 87.20 -22.06
C GLU A 745 75.18 88.07 -23.12
N PHE A 746 73.87 88.30 -22.98
CA PHE A 746 73.09 89.21 -23.80
C PHE A 746 73.53 90.68 -23.60
N GLU A 747 73.73 91.12 -22.37
CA GLU A 747 74.24 92.47 -22.08
C GLU A 747 75.65 92.69 -22.65
N VAL A 748 76.56 91.72 -22.51
CA VAL A 748 77.90 91.75 -23.13
C VAL A 748 77.83 91.73 -24.67
N LYS A 749 76.87 90.99 -25.25
CA LYS A 749 76.59 90.96 -26.70
C LYS A 749 76.09 92.32 -27.20
N LEU A 750 75.20 92.98 -26.45
CA LEU A 750 74.79 94.37 -26.70
C LEU A 750 75.95 95.35 -26.55
N GLU A 751 76.81 95.22 -25.52
CA GLU A 751 78.03 96.03 -25.43
C GLU A 751 78.95 95.84 -26.65
N SER A 752 79.06 94.62 -27.18
CA SER A 752 79.86 94.34 -28.37
C SER A 752 79.27 95.04 -29.60
N TYR A 753 77.95 94.96 -29.80
CA TYR A 753 77.26 95.70 -30.86
C TYR A 753 77.40 97.22 -30.69
N ASN A 754 77.41 97.74 -29.45
CA ASN A 754 77.65 99.17 -29.22
C ASN A 754 79.10 99.57 -29.51
N LYS A 755 80.10 98.74 -29.15
CA LYS A 755 81.51 98.97 -29.48
C LYS A 755 81.76 98.91 -30.99
N GLU A 756 81.06 98.03 -31.71
CA GLU A 756 81.09 98.00 -33.18
C GLU A 756 80.47 99.27 -33.77
N LEU A 757 79.32 99.72 -33.25
CA LEU A 757 78.66 100.95 -33.66
C LEU A 757 79.52 102.20 -33.42
N ASP A 758 80.06 102.36 -32.21
CA ASP A 758 81.04 103.40 -31.86
C ASP A 758 82.32 103.31 -32.72
N GLY A 759 82.61 102.13 -33.30
CA GLY A 759 83.65 101.96 -34.31
C GLY A 759 83.39 102.82 -35.56
N PHE A 760 82.15 102.90 -36.05
CA PHE A 760 81.79 103.74 -37.20
C PHE A 760 81.94 105.25 -36.91
N ARG A 761 81.91 105.66 -35.63
CA ARG A 761 82.18 107.03 -35.17
C ARG A 761 83.63 107.49 -35.38
N LYS A 762 84.52 106.57 -35.78
CA LYS A 762 85.95 106.81 -36.08
C LYS A 762 86.39 106.29 -37.46
N ARG A 763 85.47 105.79 -38.30
CA ARG A 763 85.81 105.36 -39.67
C ARG A 763 85.78 106.58 -40.59
N GLU A 764 86.94 106.95 -41.10
CA GLU A 764 87.07 107.97 -42.15
C GLU A 764 86.86 107.33 -43.54
N VAL A 765 86.50 108.14 -44.54
CA VAL A 765 86.22 107.68 -45.89
C VAL A 765 87.52 107.53 -46.68
N MET A 766 87.87 106.30 -47.06
CA MET A 766 89.15 105.99 -47.73
C MET A 766 89.02 105.26 -49.07
N SER A 767 88.06 104.34 -49.26
CA SER A 767 87.83 103.66 -50.55
C SER A 767 86.39 103.13 -50.74
N THR A 768 86.01 102.80 -51.98
CA THR A 768 84.69 102.26 -52.37
C THR A 768 84.47 100.83 -51.87
N GLU A 769 85.48 99.95 -51.95
CA GLU A 769 85.45 98.63 -51.30
C GLU A 769 85.19 98.73 -49.78
N GLU A 770 85.81 99.69 -49.10
CA GLU A 770 85.61 99.89 -47.65
C GLU A 770 84.23 100.47 -47.33
N MET A 771 83.66 101.34 -48.18
CA MET A 771 82.26 101.77 -48.05
C MET A 771 81.30 100.59 -48.15
N LYS A 772 81.49 99.71 -49.14
CA LYS A 772 80.68 98.49 -49.29
C LYS A 772 80.76 97.60 -48.05
N ASN A 773 81.98 97.34 -47.57
CA ASN A 773 82.26 96.55 -46.37
C ASN A 773 81.64 97.17 -45.11
N ASN A 774 81.61 98.50 -45.01
CA ASN A 774 80.92 99.23 -43.94
C ASN A 774 79.40 99.07 -44.00
N VAL A 775 78.79 99.12 -45.20
CA VAL A 775 77.36 98.89 -45.40
C VAL A 775 76.96 97.45 -45.12
N GLU A 776 77.71 96.48 -45.63
CA GLU A 776 77.49 95.04 -45.36
C GLU A 776 77.50 94.77 -43.85
N LYS A 777 78.49 95.30 -43.10
CA LYS A 777 78.54 95.22 -41.63
C LYS A 777 77.37 95.91 -40.92
N LEU A 778 76.87 97.04 -41.42
CA LEU A 778 75.70 97.71 -40.83
C LEU A 778 74.39 96.92 -41.06
N SER A 779 74.30 96.17 -42.16
CA SER A 779 73.19 95.24 -42.42
C SER A 779 73.30 93.94 -41.60
N GLU A 780 74.51 93.41 -41.41
CA GLU A 780 74.77 92.28 -40.51
C GLU A 780 74.47 92.65 -39.05
N LEU A 781 74.90 93.85 -38.63
CA LEU A 781 74.52 94.44 -37.34
C LEU A 781 73.00 94.63 -37.20
N SER A 782 72.28 94.92 -38.30
CA SER A 782 70.80 94.94 -38.28
C SER A 782 70.22 93.57 -37.94
N LYS A 783 70.60 92.55 -38.73
CA LYS A 783 70.15 91.17 -38.53
C LYS A 783 70.47 90.65 -37.13
N ASN A 784 71.62 91.06 -36.58
CA ASN A 784 72.04 90.75 -35.22
C ASN A 784 71.18 91.45 -34.16
N LEU A 785 70.74 92.70 -34.39
CA LEU A 785 69.81 93.43 -33.50
C LEU A 785 68.38 92.90 -33.60
N ASP A 786 67.92 92.49 -34.79
CA ASP A 786 66.62 91.83 -34.99
C ASP A 786 66.57 90.48 -34.27
N GLN A 787 67.67 89.72 -34.32
CA GLN A 787 67.84 88.50 -33.51
C GLN A 787 67.90 88.81 -32.01
N ALA A 788 68.54 89.91 -31.61
CA ALA A 788 68.57 90.33 -30.21
C ALA A 788 67.18 90.73 -29.67
N LEU A 789 66.31 91.31 -30.51
CA LEU A 789 64.91 91.57 -30.14
C LEU A 789 64.12 90.28 -29.87
N MET A 790 64.25 89.27 -30.73
CA MET A 790 63.61 87.96 -30.49
C MET A 790 64.18 87.25 -29.25
N GLU A 791 65.49 87.36 -29.01
CA GLU A 791 66.15 86.82 -27.82
C GLU A 791 65.68 87.54 -26.53
N PHE A 792 65.48 88.86 -26.60
CA PHE A 792 64.88 89.66 -25.53
C PHE A 792 63.42 89.27 -25.23
N GLU A 793 62.58 89.03 -26.24
CA GLU A 793 61.22 88.55 -26.04
C GLU A 793 61.18 87.16 -25.37
N LEU A 794 62.10 86.26 -25.73
CA LEU A 794 62.25 84.95 -25.10
C LEU A 794 62.75 85.06 -23.64
N ILE A 795 63.71 85.94 -23.35
CA ILE A 795 64.18 86.24 -21.99
C ILE A 795 63.00 86.75 -21.12
N ASN A 796 62.21 87.71 -21.63
CA ASN A 796 61.04 88.23 -20.90
C ASN A 796 59.98 87.15 -20.62
N LYS A 797 59.78 86.20 -21.55
CA LYS A 797 58.86 85.06 -21.32
C LYS A 797 59.41 84.10 -20.26
N GLU A 798 60.72 83.85 -20.26
CA GLU A 798 61.39 82.99 -19.29
C GLU A 798 61.41 83.61 -17.88
N GLU A 799 61.59 84.92 -17.78
CA GLU A 799 61.45 85.70 -16.54
C GLU A 799 60.02 85.68 -15.99
N GLU A 800 59.01 85.85 -16.85
CA GLU A 800 57.59 85.79 -16.48
C GLU A 800 57.19 84.41 -15.95
N LEU A 801 57.68 83.34 -16.58
CA LEU A 801 57.48 81.96 -16.13
C LEU A 801 58.15 81.67 -14.77
N LEU A 802 59.31 82.26 -14.49
CA LEU A 802 60.05 82.06 -13.22
C LEU A 802 59.65 83.05 -12.11
N GLU A 803 58.59 83.83 -12.30
CA GLU A 803 58.09 84.88 -11.38
C GLU A 803 59.16 85.94 -11.06
N LYS A 804 60.00 86.30 -12.04
CA LYS A 804 61.05 87.33 -11.93
C LYS A 804 60.55 88.70 -12.42
N GLU A 805 61.19 89.76 -11.93
CA GLU A 805 61.02 91.10 -12.51
C GLU A 805 61.62 91.11 -13.92
N LYS A 806 60.86 91.62 -14.91
CA LYS A 806 61.27 91.62 -16.31
C LYS A 806 62.46 92.56 -16.55
N SER A 807 63.56 92.03 -17.07
CA SER A 807 64.78 92.79 -17.33
C SER A 807 64.56 93.82 -18.42
N THR A 808 64.96 95.07 -18.16
CA THR A 808 65.03 96.12 -19.18
C THR A 808 66.45 96.24 -19.70
N PHE A 809 66.64 96.23 -21.02
CA PHE A 809 67.94 96.50 -21.67
C PHE A 809 67.90 97.82 -22.45
N PRO A 810 68.01 99.00 -21.79
CA PRO A 810 68.01 100.30 -22.48
C PRO A 810 69.07 100.42 -23.58
N LEU A 811 70.18 99.68 -23.45
CA LEU A 811 71.25 99.66 -24.45
C LEU A 811 70.77 99.10 -25.81
N LEU A 812 69.86 98.12 -25.85
CA LEU A 812 69.28 97.61 -27.10
C LEU A 812 68.43 98.68 -27.80
N GLN A 813 67.56 99.35 -27.04
CA GLN A 813 66.72 100.42 -27.58
C GLN A 813 67.57 101.63 -28.05
N ALA A 814 68.63 101.95 -27.29
CA ALA A 814 69.60 102.99 -27.66
C ALA A 814 70.40 102.60 -28.90
N LEU A 815 70.82 101.34 -29.03
CA LEU A 815 71.51 100.79 -30.21
C LEU A 815 70.68 100.91 -31.47
N ILE A 816 69.43 100.42 -31.44
CA ILE A 816 68.49 100.51 -32.57
C ILE A 816 68.32 101.99 -32.98
N SER A 817 68.13 102.89 -32.00
CA SER A 817 67.97 104.33 -32.27
C SER A 817 69.25 104.99 -32.83
N ASN A 818 70.41 104.65 -32.27
CA ASN A 818 71.71 105.22 -32.63
C ASN A 818 72.28 104.63 -33.92
N LYS A 819 71.83 103.44 -34.37
CA LYS A 819 72.27 102.85 -35.64
C LYS A 819 71.72 103.64 -36.83
N VAL A 820 70.49 104.11 -36.77
CA VAL A 820 69.79 104.75 -37.90
C VAL A 820 70.59 105.90 -38.54
N PRO A 821 71.19 106.86 -37.81
CA PRO A 821 72.03 107.90 -38.41
C PRO A 821 73.31 107.37 -39.09
N TYR A 822 73.95 106.33 -38.55
CA TYR A 822 75.15 105.73 -39.17
C TYR A 822 74.79 104.91 -40.40
N GLU A 823 73.70 104.14 -40.33
CA GLU A 823 73.18 103.38 -41.47
C GLU A 823 72.73 104.32 -42.59
N GLN A 824 71.96 105.36 -42.30
CA GLN A 824 71.59 106.38 -43.28
C GLN A 824 72.81 107.09 -43.87
N LEU A 825 73.81 107.45 -43.05
CA LEU A 825 75.03 108.11 -43.52
C LEU A 825 75.84 107.18 -44.45
N TRP A 826 76.14 105.96 -44.05
CA TRP A 826 76.97 105.05 -44.85
C TRP A 826 76.22 104.50 -46.08
N LEU A 827 74.91 104.23 -45.99
CA LEU A 827 74.08 103.91 -47.17
C LEU A 827 74.03 105.09 -48.15
N THR A 828 73.72 106.30 -47.68
CA THR A 828 73.64 107.48 -48.56
C THR A 828 75.01 107.81 -49.16
N THR A 829 76.10 107.63 -48.40
CA THR A 829 77.47 107.88 -48.91
C THR A 829 77.91 106.81 -49.91
N TYR A 830 77.55 105.54 -49.70
CA TYR A 830 77.86 104.45 -50.63
C TYR A 830 76.97 104.47 -51.89
N GLU A 831 75.68 104.80 -51.75
CA GLU A 831 74.82 105.10 -52.90
C GLU A 831 75.32 106.33 -53.65
N PHE A 832 75.79 107.37 -52.95
CA PHE A 832 76.39 108.54 -53.58
C PHE A 832 77.72 108.21 -54.26
N SER A 833 78.56 107.32 -53.70
CA SER A 833 79.80 106.91 -54.37
C SER A 833 79.50 106.06 -55.60
N ILE A 834 78.59 105.07 -55.52
CA ILE A 834 78.13 104.29 -56.68
C ILE A 834 77.57 105.23 -57.74
N LYS A 835 76.60 106.08 -57.39
CA LYS A 835 75.94 106.97 -58.36
C LYS A 835 76.86 108.07 -58.88
N SER A 836 77.88 108.47 -58.12
CA SER A 836 78.93 109.38 -58.59
C SER A 836 79.97 108.66 -59.46
N GLU A 837 80.21 107.37 -59.27
CA GLU A 837 81.11 106.57 -60.09
C GLU A 837 80.42 106.15 -61.40
N GLU A 838 79.13 105.82 -61.36
CA GLU A 838 78.25 105.74 -62.52
C GLU A 838 78.24 107.09 -63.27
N TRP A 839 77.91 108.20 -62.61
CA TRP A 839 77.82 109.53 -63.25
C TRP A 839 79.14 110.08 -63.80
N MET A 840 80.30 109.67 -63.24
CA MET A 840 81.62 110.06 -63.73
C MET A 840 82.17 109.14 -64.83
N ASN A 841 81.59 107.96 -65.03
CA ASN A 841 82.00 106.97 -66.04
C ASN A 841 80.90 106.66 -67.08
N ASP A 842 79.85 107.48 -67.18
CA ASP A 842 78.72 107.28 -68.11
C ASP A 842 79.07 107.69 -69.57
N GLN A 843 79.95 106.90 -70.23
CA GLN A 843 80.20 106.88 -71.69
C GLN A 843 80.53 105.48 -72.23
#